data_AF-A0A1J4KGL4-F1
#
_entry.id   AF-A0A1J4KGL4-F1
#
_cell.length_a   1.000
_cell.length_b   1.000
_cell.length_c   1.000
_cell.angle_alpha   90.00
_cell.angle_beta   90.00
_cell.angle_gamma   90.00
#
_symmetry.space_group_name_H-M   'P 1'
#
loop_
_entity.id
_entity.type
_entity.pdbx_description
1 polymer ?
#
loop_
_entity_poly.entity_id
_entity_poly.type
_entity_poly.pdbx_seq_one_letter_code
_entity_poly.pdbx_strand_id
1 'polypeptide(L)'
;MKMFEKTFQHYHQILDDLTSRIVKTSTIFKMNIENSDAVIEVKIAEAQRKFEKDYKEASENHKASLEAYEKEVEKNLSSFDSRLDDESNRLIQHYEKLFQSKTESLVMTESAYEKAKSEVDSNTKKTHDDITAIVNENNEILRKHRAKMMETLVEDDQQINELQNQVDKKLAEQQAIAPDLEKQWRQREEELMNRFQIGDHEYQSTKENALSTLESTETQLNKYKLMIQDIQRINEEQYSAAIEEFEKKLKDIIERRNGEIEGPSKERKEKYKAKIAQLRESLDFLEQQSKNDQKALKDKMANKAESHQERLKNIDENHKKVVSKIIQETNDVKKEIEDRKIEWEIERKNVIDGYKQDLVEIQQKADKEQKYYDMKYDTLRQELHHVLQENQKILNKSSDGQSEFTLLELKHQEEEAQLSARLAEQFQAKVNERIKAQMSELKQKHNQERDKIIAEINSARNNEAILQTKYNEANDSLNELERSPSTIISGFTSSRFLEAQTEKWREAFFVDCKLLKEEEANALKALDNTKIEFKEAVQKTIVLKEKLTSAAAFYATAVEESRGKNEEELKEMKDMLLQKEKEIADLERQFEENEKELHKRTRQIEQAEDKLSTLRNQLANEKTKIQEKLKKEYQPIIKQEQRKAEMMVNEIEKLRNELELAIEFTQNDLFVVEASNTAMAEGLQKETEHMVNSLKEQIAVELRKKEEEHSEKLAAIEAGLLNDINIQSTNFALEEHNVKTEYEKKVEEQRKYQTGEISKLNDECMNLITINSEKKEQIVNLGNRQCSVCPVLERSIKKFEKQMIQMQEEVRELTLDDQNKTEMYNTFHRGMRKALPPLTKQAIT
;
A
#
# COMPACT_ATOMS: atom_id res chain seq x y z
N MET A 1 97.13 -4.76 -99.71
CA MET A 1 96.77 -3.88 -98.58
C MET A 1 95.27 -3.57 -98.49
N LYS A 2 94.56 -3.14 -99.54
CA LYS A 2 93.11 -2.79 -99.49
C LYS A 2 92.14 -3.92 -99.05
N MET A 3 92.56 -5.18 -99.05
CA MET A 3 91.69 -6.30 -98.65
C MET A 3 91.66 -6.51 -97.12
N PHE A 4 92.77 -6.24 -96.42
CA PHE A 4 92.87 -6.41 -94.96
C PHE A 4 92.14 -5.30 -94.17
N GLU A 5 92.09 -4.09 -94.73
CA GLU A 5 91.39 -2.95 -94.15
C GLU A 5 89.86 -3.15 -94.13
N LYS A 6 89.32 -3.80 -95.18
CA LYS A 6 87.89 -4.14 -95.27
C LYS A 6 87.49 -5.25 -94.29
N THR A 7 88.34 -6.26 -94.10
CA THR A 7 88.06 -7.31 -93.10
C THR A 7 88.13 -6.77 -91.68
N PHE A 8 89.07 -5.89 -91.37
CA PHE A 8 89.16 -5.29 -90.03
C PHE A 8 87.97 -4.38 -89.69
N GLN A 9 87.52 -3.55 -90.65
CA GLN A 9 86.28 -2.77 -90.50
C GLN A 9 85.04 -3.65 -90.32
N HIS A 10 84.97 -4.78 -91.02
CA HIS A 10 83.87 -5.73 -90.86
C HIS A 10 83.82 -6.34 -89.45
N TYR A 11 84.97 -6.72 -88.88
CA TYR A 11 85.03 -7.24 -87.52
C TYR A 11 84.70 -6.19 -86.45
N HIS A 12 85.13 -4.93 -86.64
CA HIS A 12 84.73 -3.84 -85.74
C HIS A 12 83.23 -3.57 -85.77
N GLN A 13 82.61 -3.56 -86.95
CA GLN A 13 81.15 -3.42 -87.06
C GLN A 13 80.40 -4.57 -86.39
N ILE A 14 80.91 -5.80 -86.48
CA ILE A 14 80.31 -6.96 -85.80
C ILE A 14 80.43 -6.83 -84.28
N LEU A 15 81.57 -6.35 -83.76
CA LEU A 15 81.77 -6.14 -82.33
C LEU A 15 80.90 -5.01 -81.76
N ASP A 16 80.75 -3.91 -82.50
CA ASP A 16 79.86 -2.82 -82.11
C ASP A 16 78.40 -3.27 -82.13
N ASP A 17 77.99 -4.07 -83.12
CA ASP A 17 76.63 -4.62 -83.20
C ASP A 17 76.36 -5.63 -82.07
N LEU A 18 77.35 -6.45 -81.70
CA LEU A 18 77.28 -7.33 -80.53
C LEU A 18 77.16 -6.56 -79.21
N THR A 19 77.96 -5.51 -79.03
CA THR A 19 77.93 -4.67 -77.82
C THR A 19 76.59 -3.94 -77.69
N SER A 20 76.07 -3.41 -78.81
CA SER A 20 74.74 -2.79 -78.85
C SER A 20 73.63 -3.77 -78.47
N ARG A 21 73.72 -5.02 -78.95
CA ARG A 21 72.77 -6.08 -78.58
C ARG A 21 72.85 -6.44 -77.10
N ILE A 22 74.05 -6.57 -76.53
CA ILE A 22 74.22 -6.91 -75.11
C ILE A 22 73.62 -5.82 -74.22
N VAL A 23 73.88 -4.54 -74.52
CA VAL A 23 73.32 -3.42 -73.76
C VAL A 23 71.79 -3.41 -73.86
N LYS A 24 71.23 -3.57 -75.06
CA LYS A 24 69.77 -3.66 -75.25
C LYS A 24 69.15 -4.81 -74.45
N THR A 25 69.75 -6.00 -74.48
CA THR A 25 69.25 -7.15 -73.73
C THR A 25 69.30 -6.90 -72.23
N SER A 26 70.38 -6.29 -71.72
CA SER A 26 70.51 -5.93 -70.30
C SER A 26 69.47 -4.91 -69.84
N THR A 27 69.20 -3.88 -70.65
CA THR A 27 68.16 -2.88 -70.34
C THR A 27 66.76 -3.51 -70.35
N ILE A 28 66.46 -4.40 -71.31
CA ILE A 28 65.20 -5.13 -71.37
C ILE A 28 65.04 -6.04 -70.14
N PHE A 29 66.10 -6.75 -69.73
CA PHE A 29 66.05 -7.63 -68.57
C PHE A 29 65.79 -6.85 -67.28
N LYS A 30 66.42 -5.69 -67.13
CA LYS A 30 66.22 -4.82 -65.96
C LYS A 30 64.79 -4.26 -65.90
N MET A 31 64.26 -3.79 -67.04
CA MET A 31 62.85 -3.37 -67.12
C MET A 31 61.88 -4.51 -66.83
N ASN A 32 62.18 -5.75 -67.23
CA ASN A 32 61.33 -6.91 -66.93
C ASN A 32 61.31 -7.26 -65.44
N ILE A 33 62.43 -7.12 -64.73
CA ILE A 33 62.48 -7.34 -63.27
C ILE A 33 61.68 -6.25 -62.55
N GLU A 34 61.90 -4.98 -62.89
CA GLU A 34 61.18 -3.86 -62.28
C GLU A 34 59.66 -3.95 -62.54
N ASN A 35 59.25 -4.38 -63.74
CA ASN A 35 57.85 -4.62 -64.06
C ASN A 35 57.27 -5.84 -63.30
N SER A 36 58.05 -6.90 -63.12
CA SER A 36 57.61 -8.09 -62.37
C SER A 36 57.39 -7.78 -60.88
N ASP A 37 58.29 -7.03 -60.27
CA ASP A 37 58.17 -6.63 -58.86
C ASP A 37 56.96 -5.72 -58.64
N ALA A 38 56.73 -4.76 -59.54
CA ALA A 38 55.54 -3.92 -59.51
C ALA A 38 54.24 -4.74 -59.65
N VAL A 39 54.23 -5.77 -60.50
CA VAL A 39 53.06 -6.66 -60.66
C VAL A 39 52.80 -7.49 -59.39
N ILE A 40 53.85 -7.96 -58.70
CA ILE A 40 53.71 -8.72 -57.46
C ILE A 40 53.17 -7.83 -56.33
N GLU A 41 53.66 -6.60 -56.20
CA GLU A 41 53.16 -5.64 -55.21
C GLU A 41 51.69 -5.30 -55.44
N VAL A 42 51.28 -5.12 -56.70
CA VAL A 42 49.86 -4.90 -57.05
C VAL A 42 49.00 -6.09 -56.65
N LYS A 43 49.45 -7.33 -56.88
CA LYS A 43 48.71 -8.54 -56.48
C LYS A 43 48.58 -8.71 -54.97
N ILE A 44 49.62 -8.36 -54.21
CA ILE A 44 49.57 -8.38 -52.74
C ILE A 44 48.58 -7.33 -52.23
N ALA A 45 48.58 -6.12 -52.80
CA ALA A 45 47.64 -5.07 -52.45
C ALA A 45 46.19 -5.44 -52.82
N GLU A 46 45.96 -6.11 -53.95
CA GLU A 46 44.65 -6.64 -54.34
C GLU A 46 44.14 -7.71 -53.37
N ALA A 47 45.00 -8.64 -52.93
CA ALA A 47 44.65 -9.67 -51.96
C ALA A 47 44.29 -9.08 -50.59
N GLN A 48 45.04 -8.06 -50.13
CA GLN A 48 44.74 -7.34 -48.89
C GLN A 48 43.40 -6.59 -48.98
N ARG A 49 43.14 -5.91 -50.11
CA ARG A 49 41.84 -5.25 -50.34
C ARG A 49 40.68 -6.22 -50.36
N LYS A 50 40.86 -7.42 -50.94
CA LYS A 50 39.84 -8.46 -50.96
C LYS A 50 39.55 -8.97 -49.54
N PHE A 51 40.57 -9.24 -48.75
CA PHE A 51 40.40 -9.66 -47.35
C PHE A 51 39.70 -8.59 -46.50
N GLU A 52 40.05 -7.31 -46.68
CA GLU A 52 39.36 -6.20 -46.01
C GLU A 52 37.90 -6.06 -46.45
N LYS A 53 37.60 -6.30 -47.74
CA LYS A 53 36.22 -6.32 -48.24
C LYS A 53 35.42 -7.45 -47.60
N ASP A 54 35.96 -8.66 -47.59
CA ASP A 54 35.30 -9.85 -47.02
C ASP A 54 35.10 -9.69 -45.50
N TYR A 55 36.07 -9.11 -44.79
CA TYR A 55 35.94 -8.80 -43.36
C TYR A 55 34.88 -7.73 -43.08
N LYS A 56 34.80 -6.69 -43.93
CA LYS A 56 33.75 -5.66 -43.82
C LYS A 56 32.38 -6.25 -44.09
N GLU A 57 32.22 -7.08 -45.09
CA GLU A 57 30.95 -7.73 -45.42
C GLU A 57 30.48 -8.66 -44.28
N ALA A 58 31.39 -9.44 -43.68
CA ALA A 58 31.09 -10.26 -42.50
C ALA A 58 30.71 -9.41 -41.27
N SER A 59 31.38 -8.28 -41.06
CA SER A 59 31.09 -7.33 -39.99
C SER A 59 29.73 -6.63 -40.18
N GLU A 60 29.42 -6.21 -41.41
CA GLU A 60 28.14 -5.62 -41.80
C GLU A 60 26.99 -6.61 -41.61
N ASN A 61 27.18 -7.88 -41.99
CA ASN A 61 26.22 -8.95 -41.74
C ASN A 61 25.99 -9.22 -40.25
N HIS A 62 27.05 -9.21 -39.44
CA HIS A 62 26.91 -9.31 -37.98
C HIS A 62 26.21 -8.10 -37.37
N LYS A 63 26.48 -6.90 -37.88
CA LYS A 63 25.81 -5.66 -37.47
C LYS A 63 24.33 -5.70 -37.83
N ALA A 64 23.98 -6.10 -39.05
CA ALA A 64 22.58 -6.27 -39.46
C ALA A 64 21.84 -7.30 -38.58
N SER A 65 22.51 -8.38 -38.19
CA SER A 65 21.95 -9.38 -37.27
C SER A 65 21.74 -8.82 -35.86
N LEU A 66 22.69 -8.02 -35.34
CA LEU A 66 22.54 -7.34 -34.05
C LEU A 66 21.42 -6.29 -34.09
N GLU A 67 21.24 -5.59 -35.21
CA GLU A 67 20.12 -4.66 -35.40
C GLU A 67 18.77 -5.37 -35.44
N ALA A 68 18.71 -6.59 -36.00
CA ALA A 68 17.51 -7.42 -35.94
C ALA A 68 17.19 -7.84 -34.50
N TYR A 69 18.21 -8.22 -33.70
CA TYR A 69 18.02 -8.52 -32.28
C TYR A 69 17.65 -7.28 -31.46
N GLU A 70 18.21 -6.11 -31.74
CA GLU A 70 17.81 -4.85 -31.09
C GLU A 70 16.35 -4.50 -31.40
N LYS A 71 15.90 -4.69 -32.65
CA LYS A 71 14.48 -4.52 -33.01
C LYS A 71 13.57 -5.51 -32.28
N GLU A 72 14.02 -6.76 -32.09
CA GLU A 72 13.29 -7.77 -31.32
C GLU A 72 13.21 -7.40 -29.83
N VAL A 73 14.29 -6.84 -29.27
CA VAL A 73 14.33 -6.33 -27.89
C VAL A 73 13.44 -5.10 -27.73
N GLU A 74 13.44 -4.15 -28.68
CA GLU A 74 12.52 -3.00 -28.68
C GLU A 74 11.05 -3.43 -28.80
N LYS A 75 10.76 -4.46 -29.61
CA LYS A 75 9.42 -5.06 -29.71
C LYS A 75 8.99 -5.70 -28.39
N ASN A 76 9.91 -6.32 -27.67
CA ASN A 76 9.63 -6.89 -26.36
C ASN A 76 9.50 -5.81 -25.27
N LEU A 77 10.30 -4.74 -25.33
CA LEU A 77 10.19 -3.59 -24.43
C LEU A 77 8.87 -2.86 -24.61
N SER A 78 8.44 -2.62 -25.86
CA SER A 78 7.11 -2.04 -26.12
C SER A 78 5.96 -2.94 -25.64
N SER A 79 6.13 -4.27 -25.66
CA SER A 79 5.17 -5.19 -25.03
C SER A 79 5.20 -5.15 -23.49
N PHE A 80 6.35 -4.80 -22.91
CA PHE A 80 6.50 -4.59 -21.47
C PHE A 80 5.86 -3.28 -21.04
N ASP A 81 6.09 -2.20 -21.80
CA ASP A 81 5.44 -0.91 -21.58
C ASP A 81 3.91 -1.03 -21.66
N SER A 82 3.36 -1.78 -22.64
CA SER A 82 1.92 -2.01 -22.70
C SER A 82 1.38 -2.79 -21.48
N ARG A 83 2.15 -3.73 -20.94
CA ARG A 83 1.78 -4.48 -19.72
C ARG A 83 1.91 -3.62 -18.47
N LEU A 84 2.89 -2.72 -18.44
CA LEU A 84 3.05 -1.72 -17.38
C LEU A 84 1.90 -0.72 -17.40
N ASP A 85 1.43 -0.29 -18.57
CA ASP A 85 0.24 0.54 -18.72
C ASP A 85 -1.03 -0.20 -18.27
N ASP A 86 -1.20 -1.48 -18.61
CA ASP A 86 -2.30 -2.33 -18.11
C ASP A 86 -2.27 -2.48 -16.58
N GLU A 87 -1.08 -2.65 -15.99
CA GLU A 87 -0.90 -2.80 -14.55
C GLU A 87 -1.07 -1.47 -13.80
N SER A 88 -0.64 -0.35 -14.40
CA SER A 88 -0.89 1.00 -13.93
C SER A 88 -2.39 1.32 -13.97
N ASN A 89 -3.10 0.98 -15.06
CA ASN A 89 -4.54 1.12 -15.17
C ASN A 89 -5.30 0.27 -14.13
N ARG A 90 -4.82 -0.95 -13.85
CA ARG A 90 -5.37 -1.80 -12.80
C ARG A 90 -5.17 -1.19 -11.40
N LEU A 91 -4.00 -0.60 -11.13
CA LEU A 91 -3.70 0.12 -9.88
C LEU A 91 -4.57 1.37 -9.72
N ILE A 92 -4.73 2.16 -10.78
CA ILE A 92 -5.62 3.32 -10.80
C ILE A 92 -7.05 2.89 -10.47
N GLN A 93 -7.59 1.86 -11.15
CA GLN A 93 -8.92 1.33 -10.88
C GLN A 93 -9.08 0.79 -9.45
N HIS A 94 -8.02 0.18 -8.88
CA HIS A 94 -8.03 -0.30 -7.50
C HIS A 94 -8.12 0.86 -6.50
N TYR A 95 -7.28 1.89 -6.66
CA TYR A 95 -7.32 3.06 -5.79
C TYR A 95 -8.59 3.90 -5.99
N GLU A 96 -9.15 3.93 -7.19
CA GLU A 96 -10.41 4.63 -7.48
C GLU A 96 -11.60 3.91 -6.82
N LYS A 97 -11.62 2.57 -6.82
CA LYS A 97 -12.58 1.79 -6.02
C LYS A 97 -12.41 1.98 -4.52
N LEU A 98 -11.15 2.04 -4.04
CA LEU A 98 -10.85 2.30 -2.65
C LEU A 98 -11.33 3.70 -2.24
N PHE A 99 -11.11 4.69 -3.10
CA PHE A 99 -11.57 6.05 -2.93
C PHE A 99 -13.10 6.12 -2.90
N GLN A 100 -13.79 5.52 -3.88
CA GLN A 100 -15.27 5.44 -3.90
C GLN A 100 -15.82 4.76 -2.64
N SER A 101 -15.24 3.64 -2.21
CA SER A 101 -15.65 2.97 -0.97
C SER A 101 -15.46 3.86 0.27
N LYS A 102 -14.37 4.62 0.34
CA LYS A 102 -14.14 5.58 1.43
C LYS A 102 -15.11 6.77 1.37
N THR A 103 -15.44 7.26 0.17
CA THR A 103 -16.45 8.31 -0.02
C THR A 103 -17.85 7.82 0.36
N GLU A 104 -18.24 6.61 -0.03
CA GLU A 104 -19.51 6.00 0.37
C GLU A 104 -19.59 5.78 1.89
N SER A 105 -18.50 5.32 2.51
CA SER A 105 -18.41 5.21 3.97
C SER A 105 -18.54 6.56 4.66
N LEU A 106 -17.95 7.63 4.09
CA LEU A 106 -18.07 9.00 4.60
C LEU A 106 -19.53 9.46 4.54
N VAL A 107 -20.19 9.30 3.40
CA VAL A 107 -21.61 9.66 3.20
C VAL A 107 -22.52 8.90 4.16
N MET A 108 -22.26 7.62 4.40
CA MET A 108 -23.01 6.84 5.39
C MET A 108 -22.78 7.37 6.82
N THR A 109 -21.55 7.73 7.19
CA THR A 109 -21.27 8.32 8.50
C THR A 109 -21.89 9.71 8.67
N GLU A 110 -21.89 10.53 7.63
CA GLU A 110 -22.55 11.85 7.63
C GLU A 110 -24.06 11.69 7.78
N SER A 111 -24.67 10.76 7.03
CA SER A 111 -26.10 10.46 7.15
C SER A 111 -26.48 9.89 8.52
N ALA A 112 -25.65 9.01 9.10
CA ALA A 112 -25.84 8.50 10.44
C ALA A 112 -25.72 9.60 11.50
N TYR A 113 -24.78 10.52 11.34
CA TYR A 113 -24.62 11.69 12.20
C TYR A 113 -25.84 12.63 12.11
N GLU A 114 -26.31 12.95 10.90
CA GLU A 114 -27.50 13.79 10.70
C GLU A 114 -28.76 13.14 11.28
N LYS A 115 -28.90 11.82 11.15
CA LYS A 115 -29.99 11.07 11.75
C LYS A 115 -29.92 11.11 13.29
N ALA A 116 -28.76 10.84 13.87
CA ALA A 116 -28.55 10.92 15.32
C ALA A 116 -28.83 12.34 15.85
N LYS A 117 -28.36 13.38 15.13
CA LYS A 117 -28.65 14.78 15.45
C LYS A 117 -30.16 15.07 15.41
N SER A 118 -30.86 14.60 14.37
CA SER A 118 -32.31 14.78 14.26
C SER A 118 -33.10 14.06 15.36
N GLU A 119 -32.66 12.88 15.80
CA GLU A 119 -33.26 12.14 16.91
C GLU A 119 -33.02 12.85 18.25
N VAL A 120 -31.82 13.40 18.47
CA VAL A 120 -31.52 14.23 19.65
C VAL A 120 -32.36 15.50 19.64
N ASP A 121 -32.46 16.20 18.51
CA ASP A 121 -33.29 17.41 18.41
C ASP A 121 -34.78 17.10 18.65
N SER A 122 -35.28 15.98 18.11
CA SER A 122 -36.65 15.51 18.35
C SER A 122 -36.91 15.15 19.82
N ASN A 123 -35.98 14.42 20.46
CA ASN A 123 -36.09 14.08 21.87
C ASN A 123 -36.01 15.31 22.77
N THR A 124 -35.12 16.26 22.45
CA THR A 124 -34.99 17.53 23.18
C THR A 124 -36.27 18.37 23.06
N LYS A 125 -36.90 18.38 21.88
CA LYS A 125 -38.18 19.06 21.68
C LYS A 125 -39.31 18.39 22.47
N LYS A 126 -39.36 17.06 22.47
CA LYS A 126 -40.35 16.28 23.22
C LYS A 126 -40.21 16.48 24.74
N THR A 127 -39.00 16.46 25.27
CA THR A 127 -38.77 16.74 26.70
C THR A 127 -39.10 18.19 27.06
N HIS A 128 -38.85 19.14 26.17
CA HIS A 128 -39.27 20.53 26.36
C HIS A 128 -40.80 20.67 26.40
N ASP A 129 -41.51 19.98 25.51
CA ASP A 129 -42.98 19.95 25.48
C ASP A 129 -43.56 19.30 26.76
N ASP A 130 -42.95 18.20 27.23
CA ASP A 130 -43.34 17.50 28.47
C ASP A 130 -43.11 18.40 29.71
N ILE A 131 -41.97 19.09 29.80
CA ILE A 131 -41.68 20.06 30.87
C ILE A 131 -42.72 21.19 30.84
N THR A 132 -43.06 21.69 29.65
CA THR A 132 -44.04 22.77 29.48
C THR A 132 -45.44 22.33 29.91
N ALA A 133 -45.83 21.07 29.63
CA ALA A 133 -47.08 20.50 30.11
C ALA A 133 -47.14 20.41 31.64
N ILE A 134 -46.06 19.95 32.29
CA ILE A 134 -45.96 19.87 33.76
C ILE A 134 -46.04 21.27 34.39
N VAL A 135 -45.36 22.26 33.81
CA VAL A 135 -45.41 23.65 34.29
C VAL A 135 -46.84 24.20 34.21
N ASN A 136 -47.58 23.92 33.13
CA ASN A 136 -48.96 24.34 32.99
C ASN A 136 -49.89 23.66 34.01
N GLU A 137 -49.72 22.36 34.25
CA GLU A 137 -50.50 21.60 35.24
C GLU A 137 -50.25 22.11 36.67
N ASN A 138 -49.00 22.35 37.04
CA ASN A 138 -48.64 22.92 38.35
C ASN A 138 -49.24 24.32 38.55
N ASN A 139 -49.22 25.17 37.52
CA ASN A 139 -49.84 26.48 37.56
C ASN A 139 -51.37 26.41 37.74
N GLU A 140 -52.02 25.41 37.15
CA GLU A 140 -53.46 25.19 37.30
C GLU A 140 -53.83 24.68 38.70
N ILE A 141 -53.03 23.78 39.28
CA ILE A 141 -53.18 23.30 40.66
C ILE A 141 -53.05 24.46 41.64
N LEU A 142 -52.02 25.31 41.48
CA LEU A 142 -51.82 26.50 42.31
C LEU A 142 -53.01 27.46 42.22
N ARG A 143 -53.58 27.64 41.04
CA ARG A 143 -54.76 28.49 40.84
C ARG A 143 -56.00 27.94 41.54
N LYS A 144 -56.24 26.62 41.45
CA LYS A 144 -57.35 25.93 42.15
C LYS A 144 -57.21 26.01 43.67
N HIS A 145 -56.00 25.81 44.19
CA HIS A 145 -55.72 25.95 45.62
C HIS A 145 -55.98 27.38 46.11
N ARG A 146 -55.55 28.39 45.34
CA ARG A 146 -55.76 29.81 45.67
C ARG A 146 -57.24 30.20 45.68
N ALA A 147 -58.05 29.66 44.77
CA ALA A 147 -59.49 29.89 44.73
C ALA A 147 -60.19 29.29 45.97
N LYS A 148 -59.84 28.05 46.33
CA LYS A 148 -60.42 27.35 47.48
C LYS A 148 -60.11 28.05 48.82
N MET A 149 -58.91 28.61 48.94
CA MET A 149 -58.51 29.35 50.15
C MET A 149 -59.27 30.67 50.32
N MET A 150 -59.60 31.35 49.22
CA MET A 150 -60.40 32.60 49.25
C MET A 150 -61.87 32.31 49.59
N GLU A 151 -62.40 31.16 49.20
CA GLU A 151 -63.77 30.74 49.52
C GLU A 151 -63.94 30.51 51.04
N THR A 152 -62.98 29.84 51.69
CA THR A 152 -62.98 29.65 53.16
C THR A 152 -62.87 30.96 53.94
N LEU A 153 -62.10 31.94 53.45
CA LEU A 153 -61.98 33.24 54.13
C LEU A 153 -63.31 34.04 54.11
N VAL A 154 -64.14 33.85 53.09
CA VAL A 154 -65.46 34.50 52.99
C VAL A 154 -66.47 33.88 53.96
N GLU A 155 -66.38 32.58 54.23
CA GLU A 155 -67.24 31.89 55.21
C GLU A 155 -66.91 32.31 56.65
N ASP A 156 -65.62 32.47 56.98
CA ASP A 156 -65.17 32.91 58.31
C ASP A 156 -65.61 34.37 58.62
N ASP A 157 -65.56 35.27 57.64
CA ASP A 157 -66.03 36.67 57.79
C ASP A 157 -67.55 36.77 58.00
N GLN A 158 -68.34 35.80 57.52
CA GLN A 158 -69.79 35.73 57.76
C GLN A 158 -70.11 35.29 59.19
N GLN A 159 -69.37 34.32 59.75
CA GLN A 159 -69.56 33.86 61.13
C GLN A 159 -69.22 34.93 62.17
N ILE A 160 -68.18 35.73 61.91
CA ILE A 160 -67.79 36.83 62.79
C ILE A 160 -68.92 37.88 62.90
N ASN A 161 -69.56 38.23 61.78
CA ASN A 161 -70.65 39.20 61.77
C ASN A 161 -71.94 38.70 62.45
N GLU A 162 -72.21 37.40 62.42
CA GLU A 162 -73.35 36.79 63.13
C GLU A 162 -73.16 36.80 64.66
N LEU A 163 -71.93 36.53 65.13
CA LEU A 163 -71.60 36.57 66.55
C LEU A 163 -71.66 37.98 67.13
N GLN A 164 -71.23 39.00 66.36
CA GLN A 164 -71.31 40.40 66.75
C GLN A 164 -72.76 40.85 67.04
N ASN A 165 -73.71 40.45 66.19
CA ASN A 165 -75.13 40.80 66.33
C ASN A 165 -75.82 40.13 67.54
N GLN A 166 -75.34 38.97 67.99
CA GLN A 166 -75.89 38.28 69.17
C GLN A 166 -75.47 38.95 70.48
N VAL A 167 -74.25 39.52 70.52
CA VAL A 167 -73.73 40.26 71.68
C VAL A 167 -74.50 41.56 71.91
N ASP A 168 -74.78 42.31 70.84
CA ASP A 168 -75.51 43.58 70.93
C ASP A 168 -76.96 43.41 71.44
N LYS A 169 -77.58 42.27 71.12
CA LYS A 169 -78.94 41.94 71.58
C LYS A 169 -79.00 41.61 73.08
N LYS A 170 -77.94 40.98 73.62
CA LYS A 170 -77.83 40.61 75.04
C LYS A 170 -77.56 41.82 75.95
N LEU A 171 -76.84 42.83 75.46
CA LEU A 171 -76.57 44.08 76.18
C LEU A 171 -77.82 44.93 76.43
N ALA A 172 -78.81 44.88 75.51
CA ALA A 172 -80.08 45.60 75.65
C ALA A 172 -81.01 45.00 76.73
N GLU A 173 -80.96 43.68 76.95
CA GLU A 173 -81.76 42.97 77.96
C GLU A 173 -81.28 43.28 79.40
N GLN A 174 -79.99 43.61 79.57
CA GLN A 174 -79.35 43.78 80.87
C GLN A 174 -79.60 45.17 81.49
N GLN A 175 -79.88 46.21 80.69
CA GLN A 175 -80.17 47.56 81.18
C GLN A 175 -81.54 47.72 81.85
N ALA A 176 -82.45 46.74 81.70
CA ALA A 176 -83.82 46.82 82.23
C ALA A 176 -83.98 46.37 83.70
N ILE A 177 -83.00 45.65 84.27
CA ILE A 177 -83.11 44.97 85.59
C ILE A 177 -82.23 45.67 86.66
N ALA A 178 -81.51 46.73 86.29
CA ALA A 178 -80.46 47.36 87.09
C ALA A 178 -80.85 47.86 88.50
N PRO A 179 -82.04 48.47 88.76
CA PRO A 179 -82.32 49.08 90.07
C PRO A 179 -82.58 48.06 91.20
N ASP A 180 -83.13 46.88 90.90
CA ASP A 180 -83.41 45.84 91.90
C ASP A 180 -82.18 44.97 92.21
N LEU A 181 -81.26 44.84 91.25
CA LEU A 181 -79.99 44.15 91.42
C LEU A 181 -79.03 44.89 92.34
N GLU A 182 -79.08 46.23 92.41
CA GLU A 182 -78.16 47.05 93.18
C GLU A 182 -78.31 46.87 94.70
N LYS A 183 -79.50 46.47 95.15
CA LYS A 183 -79.80 46.14 96.55
C LYS A 183 -79.36 44.73 96.94
N GLN A 184 -79.44 43.77 96.02
CA GLN A 184 -78.85 42.43 96.19
C GLN A 184 -77.32 42.45 96.02
N TRP A 185 -76.79 43.39 95.22
CA TRP A 185 -75.37 43.56 94.95
C TRP A 185 -74.57 43.88 96.19
N ARG A 186 -75.04 44.76 97.08
CA ARG A 186 -74.28 45.09 98.30
C ARG A 186 -74.12 43.90 99.25
N GLN A 187 -75.12 43.01 99.33
CA GLN A 187 -75.01 41.76 100.10
C GLN A 187 -74.16 40.71 99.37
N ARG A 188 -74.23 40.70 98.04
CA ARG A 188 -73.42 39.83 97.19
C ARG A 188 -71.96 40.27 97.11
N GLU A 189 -71.67 41.55 97.26
CA GLU A 189 -70.33 42.16 97.22
C GLU A 189 -69.51 41.73 98.43
N GLU A 190 -70.10 41.67 99.63
CA GLU A 190 -69.45 41.09 100.82
C GLU A 190 -69.18 39.59 100.69
N GLU A 191 -70.13 38.80 100.16
CA GLU A 191 -69.91 37.38 99.88
C GLU A 191 -68.88 37.15 98.76
N LEU A 192 -68.91 37.97 97.70
CA LEU A 192 -68.00 37.89 96.58
C LEU A 192 -66.60 38.32 96.98
N MET A 193 -66.40 39.33 97.83
CA MET A 193 -65.08 39.71 98.32
C MET A 193 -64.41 38.57 99.11
N ASN A 194 -65.17 37.84 99.94
CA ASN A 194 -64.64 36.64 100.59
C ASN A 194 -64.35 35.50 99.60
N ARG A 195 -65.19 35.30 98.58
CA ARG A 195 -64.92 34.32 97.51
C ARG A 195 -63.77 34.73 96.59
N PHE A 196 -63.58 36.02 96.33
CA PHE A 196 -62.47 36.55 95.55
C PHE A 196 -61.17 36.43 96.32
N GLN A 197 -61.14 36.60 97.64
CA GLN A 197 -59.93 36.32 98.43
C GLN A 197 -59.54 34.84 98.41
N ILE A 198 -60.52 33.93 98.48
CA ILE A 198 -60.27 32.48 98.33
C ILE A 198 -59.84 32.15 96.89
N GLY A 199 -60.53 32.70 95.90
CA GLY A 199 -60.22 32.53 94.47
C GLY A 199 -58.89 33.16 94.05
N ASP A 200 -58.47 34.28 94.65
CA ASP A 200 -57.15 34.88 94.44
C ASP A 200 -56.05 34.00 95.04
N HIS A 201 -56.31 33.34 96.17
CA HIS A 201 -55.40 32.35 96.73
C HIS A 201 -55.31 31.09 95.87
N GLU A 202 -56.43 30.57 95.36
CA GLU A 202 -56.44 29.46 94.42
C GLU A 202 -55.79 29.83 93.07
N TYR A 203 -56.01 31.06 92.60
CA TYR A 203 -55.37 31.60 91.40
C TYR A 203 -53.87 31.81 91.60
N GLN A 204 -53.43 32.29 92.76
CA GLN A 204 -52.00 32.40 93.09
C GLN A 204 -51.35 31.03 93.18
N SER A 205 -52.02 30.05 93.80
CA SER A 205 -51.52 28.67 93.86
C SER A 205 -51.45 28.02 92.47
N THR A 206 -52.48 28.20 91.63
CA THR A 206 -52.46 27.69 90.25
C THR A 206 -51.46 28.43 89.38
N LYS A 207 -51.26 29.74 89.57
CA LYS A 207 -50.21 30.53 88.91
C LYS A 207 -48.82 30.07 89.32
N GLU A 208 -48.58 29.79 90.59
CA GLU A 208 -47.30 29.24 91.07
C GLU A 208 -47.05 27.83 90.51
N ASN A 209 -48.07 26.98 90.45
CA ASN A 209 -47.98 25.67 89.78
C ASN A 209 -47.76 25.79 88.27
N ALA A 210 -48.43 26.75 87.61
CA ALA A 210 -48.24 27.04 86.19
C ALA A 210 -46.83 27.59 85.90
N LEU A 211 -46.30 28.44 86.78
CA LEU A 211 -44.93 28.95 86.68
C LEU A 211 -43.91 27.83 86.94
N SER A 212 -44.17 26.94 87.91
CA SER A 212 -43.30 25.79 88.17
C SER A 212 -43.31 24.78 87.00
N THR A 213 -44.46 24.55 86.38
CA THR A 213 -44.56 23.73 85.16
C THR A 213 -43.92 24.42 83.97
N LEU A 214 -44.08 25.74 83.82
CA LEU A 214 -43.39 26.52 82.79
C LEU A 214 -41.86 26.40 82.95
N GLU A 215 -41.34 26.59 84.16
CA GLU A 215 -39.92 26.50 84.49
C GLU A 215 -39.38 25.06 84.26
N SER A 216 -40.20 24.04 84.56
CA SER A 216 -39.93 22.64 84.21
C SER A 216 -39.88 22.41 82.69
N THR A 217 -40.82 22.98 81.94
CA THR A 217 -40.83 22.87 80.47
C THR A 217 -39.70 23.66 79.82
N GLU A 218 -39.32 24.82 80.36
CA GLU A 218 -38.15 25.58 79.90
C GLU A 218 -36.84 24.83 80.17
N THR A 219 -36.73 24.18 81.33
CA THR A 219 -35.58 23.31 81.60
C THR A 219 -35.55 22.09 80.68
N GLN A 220 -36.70 21.50 80.34
CA GLN A 220 -36.78 20.44 79.32
C GLN A 220 -36.43 20.97 77.92
N LEU A 221 -36.94 22.13 77.52
CA LEU A 221 -36.61 22.78 76.25
C LEU A 221 -35.12 23.07 76.13
N ASN A 222 -34.49 23.58 77.19
CA ASN A 222 -33.06 23.82 77.23
C ASN A 222 -32.26 22.51 77.17
N LYS A 223 -32.73 21.42 77.80
CA LYS A 223 -32.14 20.08 77.62
C LYS A 223 -32.26 19.58 76.18
N TYR A 224 -33.42 19.73 75.55
CA TYR A 224 -33.61 19.35 74.15
C TYR A 224 -32.76 20.21 73.21
N LYS A 225 -32.61 21.50 73.50
CA LYS A 225 -31.78 22.40 72.72
C LYS A 225 -30.30 22.03 72.81
N LEU A 226 -29.81 21.69 74.00
CA LEU A 226 -28.46 21.14 74.20
C LEU A 226 -28.29 19.79 73.48
N MET A 227 -29.30 18.91 73.56
CA MET A 227 -29.26 17.62 72.87
C MET A 227 -29.26 17.77 71.34
N ILE A 228 -30.01 18.73 70.79
CA ILE A 228 -29.98 19.05 69.35
C ILE A 228 -28.61 19.61 68.95
N GLN A 229 -28.01 20.49 69.76
CA GLN A 229 -26.66 21.00 69.52
C GLN A 229 -25.61 19.88 69.57
N ASP A 230 -25.74 18.96 70.52
CA ASP A 230 -24.86 17.78 70.59
C ASP A 230 -25.04 16.86 69.37
N ILE A 231 -26.28 16.62 68.92
CA ILE A 231 -26.55 15.83 67.70
C ILE A 231 -25.98 16.54 66.46
N GLN A 232 -26.12 17.85 66.35
CA GLN A 232 -25.56 18.63 65.24
C GLN A 232 -24.02 18.53 65.24
N ARG A 233 -23.39 18.70 66.41
CA ARG A 233 -21.94 18.55 66.55
C ARG A 233 -21.47 17.12 66.20
N ILE A 234 -22.17 16.10 66.69
CA ILE A 234 -21.85 14.69 66.37
C ILE A 234 -22.00 14.43 64.88
N ASN A 235 -23.05 14.95 64.24
CA ASN A 235 -23.23 14.83 62.79
C ASN A 235 -22.13 15.56 62.02
N GLU A 236 -21.75 16.77 62.43
CA GLU A 236 -20.63 17.50 61.83
C GLU A 236 -19.30 16.75 61.97
N GLU A 237 -19.03 16.16 63.14
CA GLU A 237 -17.87 15.30 63.38
C GLU A 237 -17.91 14.03 62.51
N GLN A 238 -19.08 13.40 62.35
CA GLN A 238 -19.27 12.25 61.47
C GLN A 238 -19.10 12.60 60.00
N TYR A 239 -19.61 13.75 59.54
CA TYR A 239 -19.41 14.23 58.18
C TYR A 239 -17.93 14.57 57.94
N SER A 240 -17.26 15.22 58.89
CA SER A 240 -15.82 15.49 58.84
C SER A 240 -15.02 14.19 58.74
N ALA A 241 -15.33 13.19 59.57
CA ALA A 241 -14.66 11.90 59.54
C ALA A 241 -14.92 11.14 58.22
N ALA A 242 -16.14 11.20 57.69
CA ALA A 242 -16.48 10.61 56.40
C ALA A 242 -15.74 11.32 55.24
N ILE A 243 -15.63 12.66 55.28
CA ILE A 243 -14.85 13.43 54.31
C ILE A 243 -13.38 13.03 54.36
N GLU A 244 -12.77 12.97 55.55
CA GLU A 244 -11.38 12.51 55.70
C GLU A 244 -11.20 11.06 55.21
N GLU A 245 -12.16 10.17 55.46
CA GLU A 245 -12.14 8.79 54.96
C GLU A 245 -12.24 8.74 53.43
N PHE A 246 -13.10 9.55 52.82
CA PHE A 246 -13.23 9.65 51.37
C PHE A 246 -12.00 10.28 50.73
N GLU A 247 -11.41 11.31 51.33
CA GLU A 247 -10.14 11.88 50.87
C GLU A 247 -9.00 10.86 50.95
N LYS A 248 -8.99 10.03 52.00
CA LYS A 248 -8.01 8.95 52.14
C LYS A 248 -8.23 7.85 51.08
N LYS A 249 -9.49 7.44 50.84
CA LYS A 249 -9.84 6.52 49.75
C LYS A 249 -9.47 7.09 48.37
N LEU A 250 -9.69 8.38 48.14
CA LEU A 250 -9.29 9.06 46.90
C LEU A 250 -7.77 9.08 46.74
N LYS A 251 -7.01 9.37 47.80
CA LYS A 251 -5.55 9.26 47.78
C LYS A 251 -5.08 7.84 47.49
N ASP A 252 -5.68 6.84 48.15
CA ASP A 252 -5.35 5.43 47.91
C ASP A 252 -5.69 5.00 46.47
N ILE A 253 -6.80 5.48 45.89
CA ILE A 253 -7.16 5.24 44.48
C ILE A 253 -6.19 5.93 43.54
N ILE A 254 -5.78 7.16 43.84
CA ILE A 254 -4.79 7.92 43.04
C ILE A 254 -3.43 7.22 43.10
N GLU A 255 -2.97 6.79 44.28
CA GLU A 255 -1.72 6.05 44.44
C GLU A 255 -1.78 4.69 43.72
N ARG A 256 -2.91 3.98 43.81
CA ARG A 256 -3.11 2.71 43.11
C ARG A 256 -3.14 2.90 41.59
N ARG A 257 -3.88 3.89 41.08
CA ARG A 257 -3.87 4.24 39.64
C ARG A 257 -2.50 4.68 39.17
N ASN A 258 -1.77 5.47 39.97
CA ASN A 258 -0.40 5.84 39.64
C ASN A 258 0.51 4.62 39.61
N GLY A 259 0.36 3.65 40.53
CA GLY A 259 1.07 2.37 40.48
C GLY A 259 0.70 1.51 39.27
N GLU A 260 -0.59 1.45 38.91
CA GLU A 260 -1.12 0.75 37.72
C GLU A 260 -0.71 1.42 36.41
N ILE A 261 -0.36 2.70 36.42
CA ILE A 261 0.16 3.43 35.24
C ILE A 261 1.69 3.34 35.19
N GLU A 262 2.38 3.57 36.31
CA GLU A 262 3.84 3.57 36.38
C GLU A 262 4.46 2.18 36.23
N GLY A 263 3.81 1.13 36.71
CA GLY A 263 4.28 -0.25 36.56
C GLY A 263 4.39 -0.69 35.10
N PRO A 264 3.29 -0.66 34.32
CA PRO A 264 3.30 -0.96 32.89
C PRO A 264 4.13 0.05 32.09
N SER A 265 4.19 1.32 32.51
CA SER A 265 5.06 2.33 31.88
C SER A 265 6.55 2.02 32.07
N LYS A 266 6.95 1.55 33.26
CA LYS A 266 8.32 1.05 33.51
C LYS A 266 8.61 -0.20 32.73
N GLU A 267 7.71 -1.18 32.72
CA GLU A 267 7.89 -2.41 31.94
C GLU A 267 7.96 -2.15 30.44
N ARG A 268 7.14 -1.24 29.90
CA ARG A 268 7.25 -0.78 28.52
C ARG A 268 8.57 -0.08 28.28
N LYS A 269 8.98 0.86 29.15
CA LYS A 269 10.28 1.53 29.05
C LYS A 269 11.45 0.55 29.09
N GLU A 270 11.40 -0.48 29.92
CA GLU A 270 12.41 -1.54 29.95
C GLU A 270 12.36 -2.44 28.71
N LYS A 271 11.18 -2.82 28.21
CA LYS A 271 11.02 -3.52 26.93
C LYS A 271 11.60 -2.72 25.77
N TYR A 272 11.30 -1.42 25.67
CA TYR A 272 11.87 -0.57 24.63
C TYR A 272 13.35 -0.34 24.83
N LYS A 273 13.86 -0.20 26.07
CA LYS A 273 15.30 -0.15 26.33
C LYS A 273 16.00 -1.43 25.87
N ALA A 274 15.43 -2.60 26.16
CA ALA A 274 15.95 -3.89 25.71
C ALA A 274 15.89 -4.02 24.18
N LYS A 275 14.79 -3.57 23.56
CA LYS A 275 14.64 -3.54 22.09
C LYS A 275 15.61 -2.56 21.42
N ILE A 276 15.82 -1.39 22.02
CA ILE A 276 16.84 -0.42 21.59
C ILE A 276 18.25 -1.00 21.75
N ALA A 277 18.53 -1.72 22.84
CA ALA A 277 19.81 -2.41 23.02
C ALA A 277 20.03 -3.48 21.95
N GLN A 278 19.03 -4.31 21.66
CA GLN A 278 19.09 -5.30 20.56
C GLN A 278 19.24 -4.65 19.18
N LEU A 279 18.55 -3.53 18.93
CA LEU A 279 18.69 -2.77 17.68
C LEU A 279 20.08 -2.15 17.55
N ARG A 280 20.67 -1.66 18.65
CA ARG A 280 22.06 -1.18 18.67
C ARG A 280 23.04 -2.32 18.41
N GLU A 281 22.84 -3.47 19.03
CA GLU A 281 23.68 -4.65 18.83
C GLU A 281 23.56 -5.20 17.39
N SER A 282 22.36 -5.14 16.82
CA SER A 282 22.11 -5.48 15.41
C SER A 282 22.72 -4.46 14.44
N LEU A 283 22.70 -3.17 14.80
CA LEU A 283 23.38 -2.10 14.06
C LEU A 283 24.89 -2.28 14.11
N ASP A 284 25.46 -2.55 15.28
CA ASP A 284 26.88 -2.82 15.45
C ASP A 284 27.29 -4.06 14.64
N PHE A 285 26.47 -5.12 14.64
CA PHE A 285 26.68 -6.30 13.82
C PHE A 285 26.64 -5.98 12.32
N LEU A 286 25.65 -5.21 11.85
CA LEU A 286 25.56 -4.79 10.44
C LEU A 286 26.69 -3.85 10.04
N GLU A 287 27.12 -2.96 10.93
CA GLU A 287 28.26 -2.06 10.68
C GLU A 287 29.57 -2.87 10.60
N GLN A 288 29.73 -3.88 11.44
CA GLN A 288 30.86 -4.79 11.42
C GLN A 288 30.84 -5.71 10.20
N GLN A 289 29.65 -6.19 9.79
CA GLN A 289 29.46 -6.93 8.53
C GLN A 289 29.77 -6.06 7.31
N SER A 290 29.28 -4.82 7.28
CA SER A 290 29.60 -3.83 6.24
C SER A 290 31.10 -3.55 6.15
N LYS A 291 31.78 -3.36 7.30
CA LYS A 291 33.25 -3.21 7.35
C LYS A 291 33.97 -4.46 6.84
N ASN A 292 33.48 -5.65 7.17
CA ASN A 292 34.03 -6.92 6.70
C ASN A 292 33.82 -7.09 5.18
N ASP A 293 32.64 -6.75 4.65
CA ASP A 293 32.33 -6.80 3.23
C ASP A 293 33.13 -5.77 2.44
N GLN A 294 33.31 -4.56 2.99
CA GLN A 294 34.17 -3.53 2.41
C GLN A 294 35.63 -3.98 2.39
N LYS A 295 36.11 -4.65 3.45
CA LYS A 295 37.44 -5.24 3.49
C LYS A 295 37.58 -6.38 2.47
N ALA A 296 36.61 -7.29 2.39
CA ALA A 296 36.60 -8.38 1.41
C ALA A 296 36.55 -7.88 -0.04
N LEU A 297 35.83 -6.78 -0.31
CA LEU A 297 35.83 -6.11 -1.61
C LEU A 297 37.18 -5.48 -1.92
N LYS A 298 37.80 -4.80 -0.95
CA LYS A 298 39.17 -4.27 -1.10
C LYS A 298 40.18 -5.37 -1.36
N ASP A 299 40.09 -6.49 -0.64
CA ASP A 299 40.97 -7.65 -0.83
C ASP A 299 40.72 -8.31 -2.20
N LYS A 300 39.46 -8.44 -2.65
CA LYS A 300 39.15 -8.90 -4.03
C LYS A 300 39.67 -7.95 -5.10
N MET A 301 39.58 -6.63 -4.88
CA MET A 301 40.14 -5.64 -5.81
C MET A 301 41.67 -5.69 -5.82
N ALA A 302 42.31 -5.88 -4.67
CA ALA A 302 43.75 -6.05 -4.55
C ALA A 302 44.21 -7.33 -5.27
N ASN A 303 43.57 -8.48 -4.99
CA ASN A 303 43.87 -9.75 -5.64
C ASN A 303 43.65 -9.69 -7.17
N LYS A 304 42.60 -8.99 -7.61
CA LYS A 304 42.33 -8.79 -9.04
C LYS A 304 43.36 -7.85 -9.69
N ALA A 305 43.77 -6.79 -9.01
CA ALA A 305 44.83 -5.91 -9.47
C ALA A 305 46.18 -6.64 -9.55
N GLU A 306 46.51 -7.45 -8.56
CA GLU A 306 47.72 -8.28 -8.51
C GLU A 306 47.72 -9.34 -9.62
N SER A 307 46.59 -10.03 -9.82
CA SER A 307 46.39 -10.97 -10.94
C SER A 307 46.50 -10.28 -12.31
N HIS A 308 45.95 -9.07 -12.47
CA HIS A 308 46.11 -8.29 -13.70
C HIS A 308 47.56 -7.85 -13.90
N GLN A 309 48.25 -7.45 -12.83
CA GLN A 309 49.66 -7.06 -12.88
C GLN A 309 50.56 -8.26 -13.22
N GLU A 310 50.29 -9.43 -12.67
CA GLU A 310 50.99 -10.67 -13.00
C GLU A 310 50.72 -11.11 -14.44
N ARG A 311 49.47 -11.00 -14.91
CA ARG A 311 49.13 -11.26 -16.31
C ARG A 311 49.83 -10.28 -17.26
N LEU A 312 49.92 -9.00 -16.92
CA LEU A 312 50.66 -8.00 -17.69
C LEU A 312 52.16 -8.29 -17.70
N LYS A 313 52.75 -8.69 -16.56
CA LYS A 313 54.15 -9.14 -16.50
C LYS A 313 54.39 -10.35 -17.38
N ASN A 314 53.52 -11.36 -17.35
CA ASN A 314 53.64 -12.55 -18.20
C ASN A 314 53.50 -12.21 -19.70
N ILE A 315 52.59 -11.30 -20.05
CA ILE A 315 52.46 -10.82 -21.43
C ILE A 315 53.74 -10.07 -21.85
N ASP A 316 54.27 -9.18 -21.01
CA ASP A 316 55.48 -8.42 -21.30
C ASP A 316 56.72 -9.33 -21.41
N GLU A 317 56.85 -10.33 -20.55
CA GLU A 317 57.91 -11.35 -20.64
C GLU A 317 57.78 -12.21 -21.90
N ASN A 318 56.57 -12.61 -22.27
CA ASN A 318 56.33 -13.36 -23.51
C ASN A 318 56.61 -12.49 -24.75
N HIS A 319 56.19 -11.23 -24.75
CA HIS A 319 56.53 -10.27 -25.81
C HIS A 319 58.05 -10.07 -25.90
N LYS A 320 58.74 -9.91 -24.77
CA LYS A 320 60.21 -9.81 -24.75
C LYS A 320 60.89 -11.07 -25.31
N LYS A 321 60.37 -12.27 -25.01
CA LYS A 321 60.88 -13.53 -25.59
C LYS A 321 60.67 -13.59 -27.10
N VAL A 322 59.48 -13.22 -27.57
CA VAL A 322 59.16 -13.18 -29.00
C VAL A 322 60.01 -12.14 -29.72
N VAL A 323 60.14 -10.94 -29.18
CA VAL A 323 61.00 -9.88 -29.74
C VAL A 323 62.46 -10.32 -29.75
N SER A 324 62.96 -10.95 -28.68
CA SER A 324 64.32 -11.49 -28.64
C SER A 324 64.54 -12.56 -29.72
N LYS A 325 63.54 -13.41 -29.96
CA LYS A 325 63.57 -14.41 -31.02
C LYS A 325 63.57 -13.78 -32.42
N ILE A 326 62.74 -12.76 -32.65
CA ILE A 326 62.73 -12.01 -33.92
C ILE A 326 64.06 -11.29 -34.15
N ILE A 327 64.65 -10.69 -33.09
CA ILE A 327 65.97 -10.06 -33.17
C ILE A 327 67.03 -11.09 -33.52
N GLN A 328 66.98 -12.29 -32.92
CA GLN A 328 67.89 -13.37 -33.23
C GLN A 328 67.73 -13.84 -34.68
N GLU A 329 66.50 -14.11 -35.14
CA GLU A 329 66.21 -14.48 -36.53
C GLU A 329 66.66 -13.39 -37.52
N THR A 330 66.48 -12.11 -37.17
CA THR A 330 66.96 -10.99 -37.98
C THR A 330 68.49 -10.97 -38.06
N ASN A 331 69.17 -11.26 -36.95
CA ASN A 331 70.64 -11.32 -36.92
C ASN A 331 71.17 -12.54 -37.70
N ASP A 332 70.48 -13.68 -37.62
CA ASP A 332 70.82 -14.89 -38.37
C ASP A 332 70.66 -14.65 -39.87
N VAL A 333 69.55 -14.02 -40.30
CA VAL A 333 69.34 -13.61 -41.70
C VAL A 333 70.39 -12.59 -42.15
N LYS A 334 70.73 -11.60 -41.32
CA LYS A 334 71.81 -10.65 -41.63
C LYS A 334 73.15 -11.35 -41.82
N LYS A 335 73.45 -12.35 -40.99
CA LYS A 335 74.66 -13.15 -41.10
C LYS A 335 74.63 -13.99 -42.38
N GLU A 336 73.50 -14.61 -42.71
CA GLU A 336 73.33 -15.38 -43.94
C GLU A 336 73.49 -14.50 -45.20
N ILE A 337 72.96 -13.26 -45.17
CA ILE A 337 73.19 -12.28 -46.24
C ILE A 337 74.68 -11.95 -46.36
N GLU A 338 75.39 -11.78 -45.25
CA GLU A 338 76.81 -11.46 -45.28
C GLU A 338 77.65 -12.65 -45.76
N ASP A 339 77.34 -13.87 -45.31
CA ASP A 339 77.97 -15.10 -45.78
C ASP A 339 77.73 -15.27 -47.30
N ARG A 340 76.50 -15.02 -47.79
CA ARG A 340 76.17 -15.02 -49.22
C ARG A 340 76.94 -13.97 -50.02
N LYS A 341 77.15 -12.77 -49.46
CA LYS A 341 77.99 -11.75 -50.10
C LYS A 341 79.44 -12.20 -50.21
N ILE A 342 79.99 -12.80 -49.15
CA ILE A 342 81.34 -13.35 -49.15
C ILE A 342 81.45 -14.46 -50.20
N GLU A 343 80.48 -15.38 -50.27
CA GLU A 343 80.42 -16.42 -51.30
C GLU A 343 80.39 -15.80 -52.71
N TRP A 344 79.55 -14.79 -52.93
CA TRP A 344 79.47 -14.09 -54.21
C TRP A 344 80.78 -13.39 -54.57
N GLU A 345 81.48 -12.79 -53.60
CA GLU A 345 82.80 -12.19 -53.83
C GLU A 345 83.85 -13.24 -54.19
N ILE A 346 83.81 -14.41 -53.54
CA ILE A 346 84.68 -15.55 -53.86
C ILE A 346 84.37 -16.08 -55.27
N GLU A 347 83.10 -16.31 -55.61
CA GLU A 347 82.70 -16.76 -56.95
C GLU A 347 83.09 -15.75 -58.02
N ARG A 348 82.83 -14.46 -57.77
CA ARG A 348 83.23 -13.38 -58.67
C ARG A 348 84.75 -13.37 -58.87
N LYS A 349 85.53 -13.57 -57.80
CA LYS A 349 86.99 -13.66 -57.89
C LYS A 349 87.43 -14.89 -58.68
N ASN A 350 86.81 -16.05 -58.45
CA ASN A 350 87.08 -17.28 -59.19
C ASN A 350 86.78 -17.12 -60.69
N VAL A 351 85.68 -16.46 -61.04
CA VAL A 351 85.33 -16.15 -62.44
C VAL A 351 86.36 -15.20 -63.05
N ILE A 352 86.75 -14.13 -62.33
CA ILE A 352 87.80 -13.20 -62.80
C ILE A 352 89.13 -13.92 -63.02
N ASP A 353 89.53 -14.77 -62.07
CA ASP A 353 90.79 -15.50 -62.16
C ASP A 353 90.73 -16.59 -63.25
N GLY A 354 89.58 -17.22 -63.48
CA GLY A 354 89.31 -18.08 -64.63
C GLY A 354 89.48 -17.34 -65.96
N TYR A 355 88.87 -16.16 -66.11
CA TYR A 355 89.06 -15.32 -67.29
C TYR A 355 90.51 -14.89 -67.51
N LYS A 356 91.25 -14.58 -66.43
CA LYS A 356 92.70 -14.27 -66.54
C LYS A 356 93.50 -15.49 -66.99
N GLN A 357 93.16 -16.68 -66.51
CA GLN A 357 93.80 -17.92 -66.93
C GLN A 357 93.51 -18.20 -68.40
N ASP A 358 92.26 -18.04 -68.84
CA ASP A 358 91.88 -18.16 -70.25
C ASP A 358 92.61 -17.14 -71.13
N LEU A 359 92.77 -15.90 -70.66
CA LEU A 359 93.57 -14.89 -71.34
C LEU A 359 95.04 -15.31 -71.48
N VAL A 360 95.65 -15.86 -70.43
CA VAL A 360 97.02 -16.39 -70.49
C VAL A 360 97.11 -17.56 -71.47
N GLU A 361 96.14 -18.46 -71.50
CA GLU A 361 96.11 -19.58 -72.44
C GLU A 361 95.93 -19.14 -73.89
N ILE A 362 95.06 -18.15 -74.14
CA ILE A 362 94.89 -17.53 -75.45
C ILE A 362 96.19 -16.85 -75.87
N GLN A 363 96.86 -16.14 -74.96
CA GLN A 363 98.12 -15.46 -75.25
C GLN A 363 99.26 -16.46 -75.53
N GLN A 364 99.33 -17.57 -74.79
CA GLN A 364 100.28 -18.65 -75.10
C GLN A 364 99.97 -19.35 -76.44
N LYS A 365 98.70 -19.48 -76.82
CA LYS A 365 98.32 -19.99 -78.15
C LYS A 365 98.75 -19.00 -79.24
N ALA A 366 98.51 -17.71 -79.05
CA ALA A 366 98.98 -16.68 -79.95
C ALA A 366 100.51 -16.68 -80.10
N ASP A 367 101.27 -16.84 -79.01
CA ASP A 367 102.72 -16.95 -79.06
C ASP A 367 103.22 -18.21 -79.79
N LYS A 368 102.51 -19.35 -79.62
CA LYS A 368 102.82 -20.58 -80.36
C LYS A 368 102.51 -20.44 -81.86
N GLU A 369 101.40 -19.79 -82.20
CA GLU A 369 101.05 -19.48 -83.58
C GLU A 369 102.05 -18.51 -84.20
N GLN A 370 102.45 -17.46 -83.48
CA GLN A 370 103.49 -16.52 -83.90
C GLN A 370 104.81 -17.25 -84.14
N LYS A 371 105.26 -18.11 -83.22
CA LYS A 371 106.46 -18.95 -83.42
C LYS A 371 106.33 -19.89 -84.62
N TYR A 372 105.15 -20.45 -84.86
CA TYR A 372 104.90 -21.28 -86.03
C TYR A 372 105.03 -20.45 -87.33
N TYR A 373 104.46 -19.25 -87.37
CA TYR A 373 104.58 -18.35 -88.52
C TYR A 373 106.00 -17.85 -88.73
N ASP A 374 106.73 -17.51 -87.66
CA ASP A 374 108.14 -17.10 -87.73
C ASP A 374 109.02 -18.24 -88.24
N MET A 375 108.84 -19.47 -87.73
CA MET A 375 109.55 -20.65 -88.21
C MET A 375 109.24 -20.93 -89.68
N LYS A 376 107.97 -20.83 -90.08
CA LYS A 376 107.55 -21.01 -91.48
C LYS A 376 108.12 -19.91 -92.40
N TYR A 377 108.18 -18.67 -91.92
CA TYR A 377 108.81 -17.56 -92.61
C TYR A 377 110.31 -17.79 -92.79
N ASP A 378 111.02 -18.25 -91.75
CA ASP A 378 112.43 -18.58 -91.83
C ASP A 378 112.71 -19.78 -92.76
N THR A 379 111.83 -20.79 -92.76
CA THR A 379 111.94 -21.93 -93.67
C THR A 379 111.78 -21.50 -95.13
N LEU A 380 110.77 -20.68 -95.42
CA LEU A 380 110.55 -20.09 -96.75
C LEU A 380 111.71 -19.16 -97.16
N ARG A 381 112.29 -18.44 -96.21
CA ARG A 381 113.46 -17.59 -96.45
C ARG A 381 114.72 -18.42 -96.75
N GLN A 382 114.90 -19.56 -96.08
CA GLN A 382 115.97 -20.51 -96.37
C GLN A 382 115.78 -21.16 -97.74
N GLU A 383 114.57 -21.59 -98.08
CA GLU A 383 114.24 -22.12 -99.42
C GLU A 383 114.47 -21.09 -100.51
N LEU A 384 114.04 -19.84 -100.31
CA LEU A 384 114.31 -18.75 -101.25
C LEU A 384 115.82 -18.48 -101.37
N HIS A 385 116.58 -18.58 -100.28
CA HIS A 385 118.03 -18.45 -100.33
C HIS A 385 118.71 -19.63 -101.04
N HIS A 386 118.18 -20.85 -100.90
CA HIS A 386 118.63 -22.04 -101.63
C HIS A 386 118.36 -21.91 -103.13
N VAL A 387 117.15 -21.50 -103.52
CA VAL A 387 116.77 -21.24 -104.91
C VAL A 387 117.62 -20.12 -105.52
N LEU A 388 117.91 -19.05 -104.78
CA LEU A 388 118.79 -17.97 -105.25
C LEU A 388 120.25 -18.44 -105.40
N GLN A 389 120.76 -19.32 -104.51
CA GLN A 389 122.08 -19.93 -104.65
C GLN A 389 122.15 -20.96 -105.78
N GLU A 390 121.11 -21.74 -106.02
CA GLU A 390 120.98 -22.66 -107.15
C GLU A 390 120.92 -21.88 -108.47
N ASN A 391 120.15 -20.80 -108.53
CA ASN A 391 120.11 -19.90 -109.69
C ASN A 391 121.47 -19.22 -109.95
N GLN A 392 122.23 -18.86 -108.90
CA GLN A 392 123.60 -18.34 -109.03
C GLN A 392 124.63 -19.40 -109.47
N LYS A 393 124.39 -20.68 -109.18
CA LYS A 393 125.22 -21.82 -109.63
C LYS A 393 124.86 -22.28 -111.05
N ILE A 394 123.60 -22.15 -111.46
CA ILE A 394 123.11 -22.46 -112.82
C ILE A 394 123.56 -21.38 -113.83
N LEU A 395 123.64 -20.10 -113.43
CA LEU A 395 124.13 -19.01 -114.30
C LEU A 395 125.64 -19.06 -114.63
N ASN A 396 126.43 -19.91 -113.97
CA ASN A 396 127.89 -20.00 -114.15
C ASN A 396 128.40 -21.34 -114.72
N LYS A 397 127.54 -22.33 -114.99
CA LYS A 397 127.95 -23.59 -115.64
C LYS A 397 126.82 -24.21 -116.46
N SER A 398 126.85 -23.90 -117.76
CA SER A 398 127.05 -24.87 -118.85
C SER A 398 126.15 -24.60 -120.05
N SER A 399 126.80 -24.15 -121.12
CA SER A 399 126.41 -24.39 -122.50
C SER A 399 126.41 -25.90 -122.81
N ASP A 400 125.37 -26.30 -123.54
CA ASP A 400 125.22 -27.50 -124.37
C ASP A 400 124.94 -28.88 -123.74
N GLY A 401 123.85 -29.49 -124.25
CA GLY A 401 123.59 -30.94 -124.27
C GLY A 401 122.46 -31.42 -123.36
N GLN A 402 121.18 -31.23 -123.72
CA GLN A 402 120.30 -32.21 -124.41
C GLN A 402 120.10 -33.59 -123.72
N SER A 403 118.79 -33.88 -123.53
CA SER A 403 118.11 -35.19 -123.52
C SER A 403 117.97 -35.98 -122.21
N GLU A 404 117.01 -35.62 -121.36
CA GLU A 404 116.24 -36.59 -120.53
C GLU A 404 114.96 -36.01 -119.85
N PHE A 405 114.20 -35.13 -120.53
CA PHE A 405 113.00 -34.48 -119.91
C PHE A 405 111.66 -34.83 -120.58
N THR A 406 111.64 -35.69 -121.60
CA THR A 406 110.45 -35.98 -122.41
C THR A 406 109.88 -37.40 -122.22
N LEU A 407 110.17 -38.06 -121.08
CA LEU A 407 109.61 -39.39 -120.77
C LEU A 407 108.93 -39.53 -119.39
N LEU A 408 108.82 -38.46 -118.59
CA LEU A 408 108.11 -38.48 -117.29
C LEU A 408 106.80 -37.66 -117.25
N GLU A 409 106.54 -36.83 -118.27
CA GLU A 409 105.40 -35.90 -118.31
C GLU A 409 104.06 -36.56 -118.72
N LEU A 410 104.09 -37.84 -119.12
CA LEU A 410 102.92 -38.62 -119.57
C LEU A 410 102.27 -39.50 -118.47
N LYS A 411 102.80 -39.49 -117.24
CA LYS A 411 102.26 -40.31 -116.11
C LYS A 411 101.57 -39.50 -115.01
N HIS A 412 101.72 -38.18 -114.99
CA HIS A 412 101.17 -37.32 -113.93
C HIS A 412 99.83 -36.63 -114.29
N GLN A 413 99.39 -36.66 -115.55
CA GLN A 413 98.11 -36.09 -115.97
C GLN A 413 96.90 -37.03 -115.80
N GLU A 414 97.10 -38.33 -115.53
CA GLU A 414 95.99 -39.28 -115.32
C GLU A 414 95.59 -39.46 -113.83
N GLU A 415 96.48 -39.16 -112.87
CA GLU A 415 96.18 -39.35 -111.43
C GLU A 415 95.53 -38.12 -110.76
N GLU A 416 95.73 -36.89 -111.27
CA GLU A 416 95.06 -35.68 -110.76
C GLU A 416 93.57 -35.58 -111.15
N ALA A 417 93.16 -36.22 -112.24
CA ALA A 417 91.75 -36.23 -112.69
C ALA A 417 90.85 -37.18 -111.87
N GLN A 418 91.42 -38.23 -111.25
CA GLN A 418 90.65 -39.22 -110.47
C GLN A 418 90.44 -38.84 -108.99
N LEU A 419 91.23 -37.92 -108.44
CA LEU A 419 91.10 -37.48 -107.04
C LEU A 419 90.13 -36.30 -106.85
N SER A 420 90.03 -35.38 -107.82
CA SER A 420 89.18 -34.18 -107.69
C SER A 420 87.68 -34.48 -107.82
N ALA A 421 87.30 -35.51 -108.58
CA ALA A 421 85.90 -35.93 -108.73
C ALA A 421 85.32 -36.66 -107.49
N ARG A 422 86.15 -37.40 -106.73
CA ARG A 422 85.69 -38.16 -105.54
C ARG A 422 85.54 -37.32 -104.27
N LEU A 423 86.27 -36.20 -104.15
CA LEU A 423 86.25 -35.34 -102.96
C LEU A 423 85.17 -34.25 -102.99
N ALA A 424 84.72 -33.82 -104.18
CA ALA A 424 83.68 -32.80 -104.32
C ALA A 424 82.25 -33.33 -104.03
N GLU A 425 81.93 -34.58 -104.42
CA GLU A 425 80.59 -35.15 -104.21
C GLU A 425 80.32 -35.58 -102.75
N GLN A 426 81.32 -36.10 -102.01
CA GLN A 426 81.12 -36.56 -100.63
C GLN A 426 81.01 -35.44 -99.59
N PHE A 427 81.67 -34.29 -99.81
CA PHE A 427 81.61 -33.17 -98.87
C PHE A 427 80.34 -32.32 -99.04
N GLN A 428 79.83 -32.15 -100.27
CA GLN A 428 78.65 -31.33 -100.53
C GLN A 428 77.33 -32.05 -100.17
N ALA A 429 77.29 -33.39 -100.22
CA ALA A 429 76.12 -34.18 -99.77
C ALA A 429 75.97 -34.24 -98.23
N LYS A 430 77.07 -34.43 -97.48
CA LYS A 430 77.03 -34.51 -96.00
C LYS A 430 76.83 -33.18 -95.30
N VAL A 431 77.27 -32.07 -95.90
CA VAL A 431 77.05 -30.72 -95.36
C VAL A 431 75.62 -30.25 -95.64
N ASN A 432 75.06 -30.55 -96.82
CA ASN A 432 73.70 -30.13 -97.18
C ASN A 432 72.59 -30.91 -96.44
N GLU A 433 72.77 -32.20 -96.10
CA GLU A 433 71.79 -32.93 -95.27
C GLU A 433 71.79 -32.49 -93.81
N ARG A 434 72.96 -32.24 -93.22
CA ARG A 434 73.10 -31.85 -91.80
C ARG A 434 72.62 -30.41 -91.54
N ILE A 435 72.85 -29.51 -92.50
CA ILE A 435 72.35 -28.13 -92.45
C ILE A 435 70.83 -28.09 -92.74
N LYS A 436 70.28 -28.89 -93.66
CA LYS A 436 68.82 -28.96 -93.89
C LYS A 436 68.05 -29.53 -92.69
N ALA A 437 68.58 -30.58 -92.04
CA ALA A 437 67.93 -31.19 -90.88
C ALA A 437 67.89 -30.21 -89.68
N GLN A 438 69.03 -29.60 -89.32
CA GLN A 438 69.11 -28.64 -88.21
C GLN A 438 68.35 -27.33 -88.50
N MET A 439 68.34 -26.85 -89.75
CA MET A 439 67.55 -25.66 -90.13
C MET A 439 66.04 -25.93 -90.19
N SER A 440 65.58 -27.16 -90.45
CA SER A 440 64.15 -27.49 -90.43
C SER A 440 63.62 -27.63 -88.99
N GLU A 441 64.41 -28.20 -88.09
CA GLU A 441 64.04 -28.37 -86.67
C GLU A 441 64.05 -27.05 -85.89
N LEU A 442 65.02 -26.17 -86.17
CA LEU A 442 65.05 -24.80 -85.64
C LEU A 442 63.93 -23.92 -86.20
N LYS A 443 63.58 -24.04 -87.50
CA LYS A 443 62.45 -23.30 -88.08
C LYS A 443 61.10 -23.77 -87.53
N GLN A 444 60.93 -25.06 -87.23
CA GLN A 444 59.70 -25.59 -86.65
C GLN A 444 59.51 -25.16 -85.19
N LYS A 445 60.56 -25.21 -84.36
CA LYS A 445 60.50 -24.74 -82.96
C LYS A 445 60.35 -23.22 -82.87
N HIS A 446 61.04 -22.46 -83.73
CA HIS A 446 60.96 -21.00 -83.72
C HIS A 446 59.60 -20.49 -84.23
N ASN A 447 58.97 -21.15 -85.22
CA ASN A 447 57.63 -20.76 -85.67
C ASN A 447 56.54 -21.13 -84.63
N GLN A 448 56.66 -22.26 -83.93
CA GLN A 448 55.71 -22.62 -82.87
C GLN A 448 55.79 -21.70 -81.63
N GLU A 449 56.98 -21.23 -81.25
CA GLU A 449 57.13 -20.24 -80.18
C GLU A 449 56.72 -18.83 -80.64
N ARG A 450 57.02 -18.45 -81.88
CA ARG A 450 56.60 -17.17 -82.45
C ARG A 450 55.07 -17.07 -82.55
N ASP A 451 54.37 -18.14 -82.94
CA ASP A 451 52.90 -18.14 -83.02
C ASP A 451 52.23 -18.12 -81.64
N LYS A 452 52.84 -18.73 -80.61
CA LYS A 452 52.39 -18.61 -79.20
C LYS A 452 52.59 -17.20 -78.63
N ILE A 453 53.75 -16.60 -78.89
CA ILE A 453 54.08 -15.26 -78.41
C ILE A 453 53.22 -14.19 -79.13
N ILE A 454 52.91 -14.36 -80.42
CA ILE A 454 52.02 -13.43 -81.15
C ILE A 454 50.56 -13.56 -80.66
N ALA A 455 50.09 -14.75 -80.29
CA ALA A 455 48.77 -14.94 -79.69
C ALA A 455 48.64 -14.29 -78.30
N GLU A 456 49.68 -14.38 -77.46
CA GLU A 456 49.71 -13.73 -76.13
C GLU A 456 49.86 -12.21 -76.21
N ILE A 457 50.67 -11.69 -77.15
CA ILE A 457 50.83 -10.24 -77.36
C ILE A 457 49.53 -9.58 -77.84
N ASN A 458 48.74 -10.25 -78.69
CA ASN A 458 47.47 -9.73 -79.17
C ASN A 458 46.36 -9.80 -78.09
N SER A 459 46.42 -10.77 -77.17
CA SER A 459 45.53 -10.83 -76.01
C SER A 459 45.87 -9.76 -74.95
N ALA A 460 47.15 -9.44 -74.76
CA ALA A 460 47.59 -8.43 -73.80
C ALA A 460 47.29 -6.99 -74.25
N ARG A 461 47.49 -6.68 -75.55
CA ARG A 461 47.19 -5.35 -76.11
C ARG A 461 45.71 -4.97 -76.07
N ASN A 462 44.80 -5.93 -76.13
CA ASN A 462 43.36 -5.67 -76.07
C ASN A 462 42.88 -5.37 -74.63
N ASN A 463 43.58 -5.89 -73.61
CA ASN A 463 43.27 -5.64 -72.20
C ASN A 463 43.85 -4.31 -71.68
N GLU A 464 44.99 -3.88 -72.21
CA GLU A 464 45.67 -2.63 -71.83
C GLU A 464 44.91 -1.38 -72.31
N ALA A 465 44.31 -1.42 -73.51
CA ALA A 465 43.52 -0.32 -74.05
C ALA A 465 42.23 -0.02 -73.25
N ILE A 466 41.65 -1.02 -72.58
CA ILE A 466 40.41 -0.90 -71.80
C ILE A 466 40.65 -0.32 -70.39
N LEU A 467 41.84 -0.52 -69.83
CA LEU A 467 42.22 -0.03 -68.50
C LEU A 467 42.66 1.45 -68.52
N GLN A 468 43.30 1.91 -69.59
CA GLN A 468 43.73 3.30 -69.75
C GLN A 468 42.53 4.28 -69.81
N THR A 469 41.38 3.84 -70.32
CA THR A 469 40.17 4.69 -70.43
C THR A 469 39.45 4.86 -69.09
N LYS A 470 39.55 3.88 -68.17
CA LYS A 470 38.90 3.95 -66.85
C LYS A 470 39.68 4.76 -65.80
N TYR A 471 40.99 4.92 -66.00
CA TYR A 471 41.86 5.66 -65.07
C TYR A 471 41.68 7.18 -65.15
N ASN A 472 41.39 7.71 -66.34
CA ASN A 472 41.27 9.16 -66.54
C ASN A 472 39.93 9.75 -66.05
N GLU A 473 38.90 8.94 -65.81
CA GLU A 473 37.59 9.40 -65.32
C GLU A 473 37.53 9.53 -63.78
N ALA A 474 38.45 8.87 -63.04
CA ALA A 474 38.43 8.83 -61.57
C ALA A 474 39.24 9.97 -60.90
N ASN A 475 40.14 10.63 -61.65
CA ASN A 475 41.11 11.56 -61.07
C ASN A 475 40.57 12.99 -60.88
N ASP A 476 39.44 13.34 -61.47
CA ASP A 476 38.86 14.70 -61.39
C ASP A 476 37.91 14.91 -60.19
N SER A 477 37.59 13.86 -59.40
CA SER A 477 36.58 13.94 -58.32
C SER A 477 37.13 14.09 -56.90
N LEU A 478 38.46 14.16 -56.69
CA LEU A 478 39.05 13.99 -55.34
C LEU A 478 39.59 15.27 -54.66
N ASN A 479 39.54 16.45 -55.29
CA ASN A 479 40.32 17.61 -54.84
C ASN A 479 39.55 18.72 -54.06
N GLU A 480 38.37 18.47 -53.50
CA GLU A 480 37.54 19.57 -52.95
C GLU A 480 37.19 19.56 -51.43
N LEU A 481 37.70 18.67 -50.57
CA LEU A 481 37.24 18.67 -49.17
C LEU A 481 38.30 18.31 -48.11
N GLU A 482 39.21 19.24 -47.78
CA GLU A 482 39.88 19.26 -46.47
C GLU A 482 40.14 20.71 -45.98
N ARG A 483 39.23 21.22 -45.12
CA ARG A 483 39.52 22.32 -44.18
C ARG A 483 38.77 22.13 -42.84
N SER A 484 39.57 22.12 -41.77
CA SER A 484 39.30 22.73 -40.43
C SER A 484 38.78 21.83 -39.27
N PRO A 485 38.86 22.26 -37.97
CA PRO A 485 39.87 21.75 -37.01
C PRO A 485 39.32 21.35 -35.62
N SER A 486 40.08 20.58 -34.83
CA SER A 486 39.71 20.18 -33.46
C SER A 486 40.26 21.13 -32.37
N THR A 487 39.39 21.69 -31.53
CA THR A 487 39.75 22.45 -30.32
C THR A 487 39.28 21.72 -29.05
N ILE A 488 40.20 21.57 -28.10
CA ILE A 488 40.02 20.99 -26.76
C ILE A 488 39.49 22.07 -25.80
N ILE A 489 38.45 21.77 -25.01
CA ILE A 489 37.96 22.60 -23.87
C ILE A 489 37.68 21.63 -22.70
N SER A 490 38.55 21.60 -21.68
CA SER A 490 38.49 22.32 -20.38
C SER A 490 37.28 21.98 -19.50
N GLY A 491 37.55 21.27 -18.41
CA GLY A 491 36.56 20.81 -17.43
C GLY A 491 36.21 21.86 -16.39
N PHE A 492 35.07 22.53 -16.58
CA PHE A 492 34.21 23.02 -15.50
C PHE A 492 32.89 23.52 -16.09
N THR A 493 31.92 22.64 -16.29
CA THR A 493 30.58 23.06 -16.76
C THR A 493 29.48 22.33 -15.98
N SER A 494 28.63 23.13 -15.35
CA SER A 494 27.44 22.73 -14.57
C SER A 494 26.52 21.81 -15.38
N SER A 495 25.79 20.90 -14.71
CA SER A 495 24.85 19.92 -15.32
C SER A 495 23.94 20.51 -16.40
N ARG A 496 23.52 21.79 -16.24
CA ARG A 496 22.69 22.51 -17.22
C ARG A 496 23.40 22.85 -18.54
N PHE A 497 24.72 23.04 -18.52
CA PHE A 497 25.51 23.33 -19.72
C PHE A 497 25.74 22.06 -20.55
N LEU A 498 25.92 20.90 -19.89
CA LEU A 498 26.00 19.60 -20.56
C LEU A 498 24.66 19.24 -21.23
N GLU A 499 23.52 19.52 -20.58
CA GLU A 499 22.18 19.40 -21.18
C GLU A 499 22.03 20.31 -22.41
N ALA A 500 22.36 21.60 -22.31
CA ALA A 500 22.23 22.53 -23.43
C ALA A 500 23.15 22.20 -24.62
N GLN A 501 24.36 21.66 -24.38
CA GLN A 501 25.24 21.17 -25.44
C GLN A 501 24.73 19.87 -26.07
N THR A 502 24.19 18.95 -25.27
CA THR A 502 23.63 17.70 -25.79
C THR A 502 22.36 17.96 -26.61
N GLU A 503 21.56 18.97 -26.25
CA GLU A 503 20.35 19.34 -26.99
C GLU A 503 20.65 20.01 -28.34
N LYS A 504 21.60 20.96 -28.39
CA LYS A 504 22.09 21.52 -29.66
C LYS A 504 22.72 20.48 -30.58
N TRP A 505 23.41 19.50 -30.01
CA TRP A 505 23.95 18.38 -30.79
C TRP A 505 22.84 17.50 -31.36
N ARG A 506 21.76 17.22 -30.59
CA ARG A 506 20.59 16.49 -31.10
C ARG A 506 19.94 17.22 -32.27
N GLU A 507 19.70 18.53 -32.16
CA GLU A 507 19.09 19.31 -33.24
C GLU A 507 19.93 19.28 -34.52
N ALA A 508 21.23 19.60 -34.43
CA ALA A 508 22.13 19.57 -35.59
C ALA A 508 22.17 18.17 -36.23
N PHE A 509 22.20 17.12 -35.41
CA PHE A 509 22.26 15.75 -35.86
C PHE A 509 20.96 15.26 -36.52
N PHE A 510 19.79 15.64 -35.99
CA PHE A 510 18.51 15.30 -36.61
C PHE A 510 18.36 15.93 -37.99
N VAL A 511 18.90 17.14 -38.18
CA VAL A 511 18.95 17.81 -39.48
C VAL A 511 19.85 17.02 -40.46
N ASP A 512 21.06 16.62 -40.04
CA ASP A 512 21.98 15.86 -40.88
C ASP A 512 21.43 14.46 -41.25
N CYS A 513 20.82 13.74 -40.31
CA CYS A 513 20.15 12.46 -40.59
C CYS A 513 18.96 12.61 -41.55
N LYS A 514 18.23 13.72 -41.46
CA LYS A 514 17.10 13.99 -42.37
C LYS A 514 17.61 14.23 -43.79
N LEU A 515 18.68 15.02 -43.94
CA LEU A 515 19.33 15.26 -45.24
C LEU A 515 19.88 13.97 -45.85
N LEU A 516 20.59 13.14 -45.07
CA LEU A 516 21.14 11.87 -45.55
C LEU A 516 20.04 10.88 -46.00
N LYS A 517 18.91 10.82 -45.29
CA LYS A 517 17.77 9.98 -45.68
C LYS A 517 17.08 10.49 -46.96
N GLU A 518 17.02 11.81 -47.13
CA GLU A 518 16.48 12.42 -48.35
C GLU A 518 17.40 12.16 -49.55
N GLU A 519 18.72 12.21 -49.36
CA GLU A 519 19.71 11.84 -50.37
C GLU A 519 19.66 10.34 -50.72
N GLU A 520 19.51 9.45 -49.72
CA GLU A 520 19.33 8.01 -49.94
C GLU A 520 18.04 7.74 -50.75
N ALA A 521 16.93 8.37 -50.38
CA ALA A 521 15.65 8.23 -51.10
C ALA A 521 15.75 8.72 -52.55
N ASN A 522 16.47 9.82 -52.79
CA ASN A 522 16.70 10.34 -54.14
C ASN A 522 17.63 9.44 -54.97
N ALA A 523 18.67 8.87 -54.35
CA ALA A 523 19.55 7.90 -55.00
C ALA A 523 18.81 6.59 -55.36
N LEU A 524 17.91 6.10 -54.48
CA LEU A 524 17.05 4.95 -54.77
C LEU A 524 16.11 5.21 -55.96
N LYS A 525 15.46 6.38 -56.00
CA LYS A 525 14.61 6.76 -57.14
C LYS A 525 15.41 6.84 -58.45
N ALA A 526 16.62 7.38 -58.41
CA ALA A 526 17.49 7.43 -59.58
C ALA A 526 17.89 6.01 -60.05
N LEU A 527 18.20 5.10 -59.13
CA LEU A 527 18.50 3.70 -59.43
C LEU A 527 17.31 2.95 -60.04
N ASP A 528 16.10 3.17 -59.52
CA ASP A 528 14.89 2.54 -60.06
C ASP A 528 14.60 3.02 -61.48
N ASN A 529 14.75 4.32 -61.75
CA ASN A 529 14.60 4.88 -63.08
C ASN A 529 15.64 4.32 -64.07
N THR A 530 16.91 4.23 -63.68
CA THR A 530 17.95 3.64 -64.55
C THR A 530 17.76 2.15 -64.78
N LYS A 531 17.21 1.41 -63.81
CA LYS A 531 16.83 -0.01 -63.98
C LYS A 531 15.66 -0.18 -64.96
N ILE A 532 14.69 0.74 -64.98
CA ILE A 532 13.60 0.75 -65.96
C ILE A 532 14.16 1.00 -67.37
N GLU A 533 14.98 2.03 -67.53
CA GLU A 533 15.62 2.36 -68.82
C GLU A 533 16.54 1.23 -69.32
N PHE A 534 17.26 0.55 -68.42
CA PHE A 534 18.04 -0.64 -68.75
C PHE A 534 17.17 -1.80 -69.26
N LYS A 535 16.02 -2.06 -68.62
CA LYS A 535 15.07 -3.08 -69.08
C LYS A 535 14.53 -2.77 -70.48
N GLU A 536 14.23 -1.50 -70.76
CA GLU A 536 13.80 -1.06 -72.09
C GLU A 536 14.90 -1.26 -73.14
N ALA A 537 16.16 -0.94 -72.81
CA ALA A 537 17.31 -1.18 -73.69
C ALA A 537 17.52 -2.68 -73.96
N VAL A 538 17.45 -3.53 -72.93
CA VAL A 538 17.52 -5.01 -73.08
C VAL A 538 16.41 -5.52 -74.00
N GLN A 539 15.18 -5.02 -73.83
CA GLN A 539 14.05 -5.41 -74.67
C GLN A 539 14.28 -5.02 -76.14
N LYS A 540 14.82 -3.82 -76.41
CA LYS A 540 15.23 -3.41 -77.76
C LYS A 540 16.29 -4.33 -78.35
N THR A 541 17.28 -4.76 -77.54
CA THR A 541 18.32 -5.72 -77.98
C THR A 541 17.71 -7.06 -78.37
N ILE A 542 16.76 -7.58 -77.58
CA ILE A 542 16.07 -8.83 -77.88
C ILE A 542 15.30 -8.72 -79.21
N VAL A 543 14.53 -7.64 -79.40
CA VAL A 543 13.77 -7.41 -80.63
C VAL A 543 14.68 -7.25 -81.86
N LEU A 544 15.80 -6.54 -81.73
CA LEU A 544 16.79 -6.39 -82.81
C LEU A 544 17.46 -7.72 -83.15
N LYS A 545 17.77 -8.55 -82.14
CA LYS A 545 18.31 -9.90 -82.34
C LYS A 545 17.33 -10.81 -83.08
N GLU A 546 16.05 -10.77 -82.72
CA GLU A 546 15.00 -11.52 -83.43
C GLU A 546 14.89 -11.09 -84.90
N LYS A 547 14.92 -9.77 -85.17
CA LYS A 547 14.90 -9.22 -86.54
C LYS A 547 16.14 -9.62 -87.35
N LEU A 548 17.33 -9.55 -86.77
CA LEU A 548 18.58 -10.01 -87.39
C LEU A 548 18.54 -11.50 -87.70
N THR A 549 18.05 -12.31 -86.76
CA THR A 549 17.91 -13.77 -86.95
C THR A 549 16.93 -14.08 -88.08
N SER A 550 15.80 -13.35 -88.15
CA SER A 550 14.82 -13.49 -89.24
C SER A 550 15.36 -13.03 -90.59
N ALA A 551 16.12 -11.94 -90.64
CA ALA A 551 16.72 -11.43 -91.88
C ALA A 551 17.85 -12.34 -92.39
N ALA A 552 18.68 -12.87 -91.48
CA ALA A 552 19.72 -13.85 -91.79
C ALA A 552 19.13 -15.19 -92.27
N ALA A 553 18.03 -15.65 -91.66
CA ALA A 553 17.30 -16.83 -92.12
C ALA A 553 16.74 -16.64 -93.54
N PHE A 554 16.14 -15.47 -93.82
CA PHE A 554 15.67 -15.12 -95.16
C PHE A 554 16.82 -15.14 -96.18
N TYR A 555 17.98 -14.56 -95.82
CA TYR A 555 19.18 -14.56 -96.67
C TYR A 555 19.67 -15.99 -96.96
N ALA A 556 19.73 -16.85 -95.94
CA ALA A 556 20.13 -18.26 -96.10
C ALA A 556 19.20 -19.03 -97.05
N THR A 557 17.87 -18.87 -96.89
CA THR A 557 16.87 -19.50 -97.76
C THR A 557 16.94 -18.96 -99.20
N ALA A 558 17.09 -17.64 -99.38
CA ALA A 558 17.20 -17.03 -100.69
C ALA A 558 18.49 -17.44 -101.43
N VAL A 559 19.60 -17.63 -100.72
CA VAL A 559 20.85 -18.17 -101.29
C VAL A 559 20.68 -19.62 -101.74
N GLU A 560 19.95 -20.47 -101.00
CA GLU A 560 19.65 -21.84 -101.41
C GLU A 560 18.75 -21.90 -102.66
N GLU A 561 17.72 -21.06 -102.72
CA GLU A 561 16.80 -20.98 -103.86
C GLU A 561 17.45 -20.43 -105.14
N SER A 562 18.54 -19.65 -105.01
CA SER A 562 19.27 -19.09 -106.17
C SER A 562 19.98 -20.15 -107.03
N ARG A 563 20.14 -21.38 -106.51
CA ARG A 563 20.85 -22.49 -107.18
C ARG A 563 20.06 -23.15 -108.33
N GLY A 564 18.80 -22.74 -108.58
CA GLY A 564 17.92 -23.38 -109.56
C GLY A 564 17.09 -22.45 -110.45
N LYS A 565 17.38 -21.15 -110.52
CA LYS A 565 16.56 -20.14 -111.23
C LYS A 565 17.20 -19.65 -112.55
N ASN A 566 16.37 -19.14 -113.48
CA ASN A 566 16.82 -18.62 -114.79
C ASN A 566 17.48 -17.23 -114.69
N GLU A 567 18.16 -16.76 -115.73
CA GLU A 567 19.05 -15.58 -115.69
C GLU A 567 18.35 -14.25 -115.29
N GLU A 568 17.09 -14.06 -115.66
CA GLU A 568 16.26 -12.90 -115.25
C GLU A 568 15.84 -12.98 -113.78
N GLU A 569 15.37 -14.14 -113.32
CA GLU A 569 14.98 -14.41 -111.92
C GLU A 569 16.19 -14.32 -110.96
N LEU A 570 17.38 -14.64 -111.47
CA LEU A 570 18.65 -14.51 -110.75
C LEU A 570 19.04 -13.04 -110.54
N LYS A 571 18.64 -12.15 -111.45
CA LYS A 571 18.87 -10.71 -111.31
C LYS A 571 17.93 -10.08 -110.29
N GLU A 572 16.66 -10.42 -110.32
CA GLU A 572 15.68 -9.97 -109.29
C GLU A 572 16.03 -10.49 -107.89
N MET A 573 16.47 -11.75 -107.79
CA MET A 573 16.96 -12.32 -106.52
C MET A 573 18.22 -11.61 -106.01
N LYS A 574 19.15 -11.23 -106.90
CA LYS A 574 20.34 -10.45 -106.53
C LYS A 574 19.98 -9.06 -106.01
N ASP A 575 19.02 -8.37 -106.63
CA ASP A 575 18.58 -7.06 -106.16
C ASP A 575 17.86 -7.15 -104.80
N MET A 576 17.04 -8.20 -104.58
CA MET A 576 16.44 -8.48 -103.26
C MET A 576 17.47 -8.84 -102.20
N LEU A 577 18.49 -9.64 -102.54
CA LEU A 577 19.59 -9.98 -101.63
C LEU A 577 20.41 -8.75 -101.26
N LEU A 578 20.74 -7.88 -102.21
CA LEU A 578 21.43 -6.60 -101.94
C LEU A 578 20.60 -5.68 -101.04
N GLN A 579 19.28 -5.62 -101.23
CA GLN A 579 18.41 -4.83 -100.37
C GLN A 579 18.35 -5.40 -98.94
N LYS A 580 18.37 -6.73 -98.79
CA LYS A 580 18.39 -7.42 -97.49
C LYS A 580 19.75 -7.36 -96.81
N GLU A 581 20.86 -7.38 -97.54
CA GLU A 581 22.20 -7.11 -97.00
C GLU A 581 22.27 -5.70 -96.42
N LYS A 582 21.67 -4.72 -97.10
CA LYS A 582 21.57 -3.36 -96.58
C LYS A 582 20.71 -3.29 -95.31
N GLU A 583 19.59 -4.01 -95.28
CA GLU A 583 18.74 -4.11 -94.07
C GLU A 583 19.46 -4.79 -92.90
N ILE A 584 20.24 -5.86 -93.16
CA ILE A 584 21.08 -6.53 -92.15
C ILE A 584 22.13 -5.56 -91.62
N ALA A 585 22.83 -4.84 -92.50
CA ALA A 585 23.85 -3.86 -92.09
C ALA A 585 23.26 -2.72 -91.25
N ASP A 586 22.05 -2.23 -91.59
CA ASP A 586 21.35 -1.21 -90.81
C ASP A 586 20.90 -1.76 -89.43
N LEU A 587 20.45 -3.02 -89.37
CA LEU A 587 20.06 -3.68 -88.11
C LEU A 587 21.26 -4.00 -87.22
N GLU A 588 22.39 -4.43 -87.79
CA GLU A 588 23.66 -4.66 -87.07
C GLU A 588 24.15 -3.35 -86.46
N ARG A 589 24.09 -2.24 -87.21
CA ARG A 589 24.42 -0.91 -86.70
C ARG A 589 23.52 -0.51 -85.53
N GLN A 590 22.20 -0.71 -85.64
CA GLN A 590 21.27 -0.42 -84.54
C GLN A 590 21.52 -1.31 -83.33
N PHE A 591 21.92 -2.57 -83.54
CA PHE A 591 22.28 -3.50 -82.48
C PHE A 591 23.55 -3.05 -81.74
N GLU A 592 24.60 -2.67 -82.46
CA GLU A 592 25.83 -2.10 -81.87
C GLU A 592 25.57 -0.79 -81.10
N GLU A 593 24.71 0.08 -81.62
CA GLU A 593 24.30 1.33 -80.95
C GLU A 593 23.54 1.02 -79.64
N ASN A 594 22.66 0.03 -79.65
CA ASN A 594 21.89 -0.39 -78.47
C ASN A 594 22.75 -1.16 -77.45
N GLU A 595 23.76 -1.94 -77.87
CA GLU A 595 24.75 -2.55 -76.96
C GLU A 595 25.60 -1.49 -76.24
N LYS A 596 26.01 -0.43 -76.96
CA LYS A 596 26.70 0.72 -76.35
C LYS A 596 25.81 1.43 -75.32
N GLU A 597 24.52 1.60 -75.60
CA GLU A 597 23.56 2.15 -74.65
C GLU A 597 23.40 1.24 -73.42
N LEU A 598 23.29 -0.08 -73.61
CA LEU A 598 23.16 -1.06 -72.54
C LEU A 598 24.37 -1.04 -71.60
N HIS A 599 25.59 -1.01 -72.15
CA HIS A 599 26.82 -0.85 -71.37
C HIS A 599 26.88 0.48 -70.60
N LYS A 600 26.40 1.57 -71.20
CA LYS A 600 26.31 2.88 -70.53
C LYS A 600 25.34 2.82 -69.35
N ARG A 601 24.18 2.18 -69.52
CA ARG A 601 23.17 2.01 -68.45
C ARG A 601 23.64 1.08 -67.34
N THR A 602 24.37 0.00 -67.66
CA THR A 602 25.01 -0.86 -66.64
C THR A 602 25.96 -0.05 -65.75
N ARG A 603 26.83 0.78 -66.34
CA ARG A 603 27.75 1.64 -65.56
C ARG A 603 27.00 2.64 -64.66
N GLN A 604 25.89 3.20 -65.13
CA GLN A 604 25.07 4.11 -64.32
C GLN A 604 24.40 3.40 -63.14
N ILE A 605 23.97 2.14 -63.31
CA ILE A 605 23.44 1.31 -62.23
C ILE A 605 24.54 1.04 -61.19
N GLU A 606 25.74 0.63 -61.63
CA GLU A 606 26.88 0.39 -60.74
C GLU A 606 27.23 1.64 -59.92
N GLN A 607 27.32 2.82 -60.55
CA GLN A 607 27.59 4.09 -59.88
C GLN A 607 26.51 4.47 -58.84
N ALA A 608 25.24 4.23 -59.15
CA ALA A 608 24.14 4.51 -58.23
C ALA A 608 24.11 3.52 -57.04
N GLU A 609 24.46 2.25 -57.28
CA GLU A 609 24.59 1.24 -56.22
C GLU A 609 25.79 1.54 -55.30
N ASP A 610 26.92 2.00 -55.85
CA ASP A 610 28.08 2.46 -55.06
C ASP A 610 27.74 3.69 -54.20
N LYS A 611 26.98 4.65 -54.75
CA LYS A 611 26.51 5.82 -53.99
C LYS A 611 25.59 5.42 -52.83
N LEU A 612 24.69 4.45 -53.05
CA LEU A 612 23.83 3.92 -51.99
C LEU A 612 24.61 3.17 -50.92
N SER A 613 25.61 2.38 -51.30
CA SER A 613 26.51 1.74 -50.35
C SER A 613 27.22 2.78 -49.47
N THR A 614 27.70 3.87 -50.08
CA THR A 614 28.36 4.96 -49.36
C THR A 614 27.44 5.65 -48.36
N LEU A 615 26.19 5.97 -48.76
CA LEU A 615 25.19 6.58 -47.87
C LEU A 615 24.78 5.66 -46.73
N ARG A 616 24.58 4.36 -47.00
CA ARG A 616 24.27 3.35 -45.97
C ARG A 616 25.38 3.24 -44.94
N ASN A 617 26.64 3.27 -45.40
CA ASN A 617 27.80 3.24 -44.51
C ASN A 617 27.90 4.49 -43.64
N GLN A 618 27.60 5.67 -44.19
CA GLN A 618 27.54 6.91 -43.41
C GLN A 618 26.43 6.87 -42.34
N LEU A 619 25.22 6.44 -42.70
CA LEU A 619 24.11 6.24 -41.76
C LEU A 619 24.46 5.22 -40.65
N ALA A 620 25.11 4.12 -41.02
CA ALA A 620 25.53 3.09 -40.08
C ALA A 620 26.61 3.58 -39.11
N ASN A 621 27.50 4.46 -39.55
CA ASN A 621 28.53 5.10 -38.72
C ASN A 621 27.93 6.09 -37.72
N GLU A 622 26.97 6.91 -38.16
CA GLU A 622 26.27 7.83 -37.25
C GLU A 622 25.43 7.08 -36.20
N LYS A 623 24.79 5.97 -36.56
CA LYS A 623 24.07 5.12 -35.60
C LYS A 623 24.99 4.56 -34.50
N THR A 624 26.20 4.14 -34.84
CA THR A 624 27.18 3.66 -33.84
C THR A 624 27.66 4.76 -32.90
N LYS A 625 27.83 5.99 -33.38
CA LYS A 625 28.19 7.15 -32.54
C LYS A 625 27.10 7.45 -31.48
N ILE A 626 25.82 7.25 -31.82
CA ILE A 626 24.69 7.39 -30.87
C ILE A 626 24.76 6.31 -29.78
N GLN A 627 24.93 5.05 -30.18
CA GLN A 627 24.99 3.94 -29.23
C GLN A 627 26.15 4.08 -28.23
N GLU A 628 27.31 4.59 -28.66
CA GLU A 628 28.42 4.88 -27.77
C GLU A 628 28.13 6.01 -26.79
N LYS A 629 27.53 7.13 -27.23
CA LYS A 629 27.18 8.24 -26.32
C LYS A 629 26.11 7.85 -25.31
N LEU A 630 25.09 7.08 -25.72
CA LEU A 630 24.09 6.52 -24.80
C LEU A 630 24.72 5.66 -23.71
N LYS A 631 25.65 4.77 -24.09
CA LYS A 631 26.37 3.91 -23.13
C LYS A 631 27.29 4.70 -22.19
N LYS A 632 28.03 5.68 -22.70
CA LYS A 632 29.07 6.40 -21.93
C LYS A 632 28.48 7.51 -21.05
N GLU A 633 27.51 8.27 -21.54
CA GLU A 633 27.02 9.47 -20.85
C GLU A 633 25.69 9.24 -20.11
N TYR A 634 24.74 8.50 -20.71
CA TYR A 634 23.37 8.40 -20.17
C TYR A 634 23.16 7.20 -19.24
N GLN A 635 23.74 6.03 -19.55
CA GLN A 635 23.59 4.83 -18.71
C GLN A 635 24.05 5.02 -17.24
N PRO A 636 25.16 5.74 -16.95
CA PRO A 636 25.59 5.98 -15.58
C PRO A 636 24.61 6.87 -14.79
N ILE A 637 24.04 7.88 -15.45
CA ILE A 637 23.08 8.81 -14.85
C ILE A 637 21.78 8.06 -14.50
N ILE A 638 21.27 7.22 -15.40
CA ILE A 638 20.10 6.38 -15.15
C ILE A 638 20.31 5.47 -13.93
N LYS A 639 21.47 4.80 -13.85
CA LYS A 639 21.81 3.93 -12.71
C LYS A 639 21.94 4.70 -11.40
N GLN A 640 22.39 5.95 -11.44
CA GLN A 640 22.51 6.79 -10.26
C GLN A 640 21.11 7.20 -9.73
N GLU A 641 20.19 7.57 -10.62
CA GLU A 641 18.81 7.92 -10.23
C GLU A 641 18.02 6.71 -9.74
N GLN A 642 18.19 5.52 -10.35
CA GLN A 642 17.59 4.28 -9.85
C GLN A 642 17.99 3.97 -8.40
N ARG A 643 19.28 4.13 -8.06
CA ARG A 643 19.74 3.93 -6.67
C ARG A 643 19.15 4.94 -5.69
N LYS A 644 18.96 6.20 -6.10
CA LYS A 644 18.30 7.20 -5.24
C LYS A 644 16.84 6.82 -4.99
N ALA A 645 16.13 6.38 -6.02
CA ALA A 645 14.74 5.92 -5.88
C ALA A 645 14.63 4.72 -4.92
N GLU A 646 15.51 3.72 -5.05
CA GLU A 646 15.55 2.57 -4.13
C GLU A 646 15.81 2.97 -2.68
N MET A 647 16.74 3.91 -2.43
CA MET A 647 16.97 4.42 -1.07
C MET A 647 15.73 5.11 -0.50
N MET A 648 15.02 5.90 -1.31
CA MET A 648 13.82 6.61 -0.88
C MET A 648 12.66 5.67 -0.56
N VAL A 649 12.46 4.60 -1.34
CA VAL A 649 11.46 3.56 -1.06
C VAL A 649 11.74 2.88 0.28
N ASN A 650 13.00 2.54 0.57
CA ASN A 650 13.39 1.93 1.85
C ASN A 650 13.15 2.87 3.05
N GLU A 651 13.33 4.18 2.89
CA GLU A 651 13.00 5.15 3.95
C GLU A 651 11.49 5.25 4.18
N ILE A 652 10.69 5.22 3.11
CA ILE A 652 9.22 5.22 3.22
C ILE A 652 8.72 3.95 3.93
N GLU A 653 9.27 2.77 3.62
CA GLU A 653 8.90 1.53 4.31
C GLU A 653 9.24 1.56 5.81
N LYS A 654 10.40 2.14 6.19
CA LYS A 654 10.74 2.33 7.60
C LYS A 654 9.72 3.23 8.31
N LEU A 655 9.39 4.37 7.72
CA LEU A 655 8.39 5.29 8.28
C LEU A 655 7.01 4.65 8.40
N ARG A 656 6.60 3.85 7.41
CA ARG A 656 5.34 3.10 7.46
C ARG A 656 5.32 2.15 8.65
N ASN A 657 6.38 1.36 8.84
CA ASN A 657 6.45 0.40 9.95
C ASN A 657 6.46 1.11 11.31
N GLU A 658 7.13 2.25 11.44
CA GLU A 658 7.12 3.06 12.65
C GLU A 658 5.72 3.62 12.97
N LEU A 659 4.98 4.08 11.96
CA LEU A 659 3.61 4.55 12.11
C LEU A 659 2.63 3.43 12.47
N GLU A 660 2.73 2.25 11.84
CA GLU A 660 1.91 1.08 12.20
C GLU A 660 2.14 0.70 13.68
N LEU A 661 3.40 0.68 14.13
CA LEU A 661 3.74 0.41 15.52
C LEU A 661 3.16 1.46 16.48
N ALA A 662 3.18 2.75 16.11
CA ALA A 662 2.60 3.83 16.93
C ALA A 662 1.06 3.73 17.02
N ILE A 663 0.41 3.35 15.92
CA ILE A 663 -1.05 3.09 15.91
C ILE A 663 -1.38 1.93 16.85
N GLU A 664 -0.62 0.83 16.82
CA GLU A 664 -0.83 -0.30 17.74
C GLU A 664 -0.65 0.09 19.22
N PHE A 665 0.32 0.96 19.54
CA PHE A 665 0.48 1.44 20.92
C PHE A 665 -0.68 2.32 21.38
N THR A 666 -1.14 3.24 20.52
CA THR A 666 -2.29 4.11 20.85
C THR A 666 -3.60 3.32 20.98
N GLN A 667 -3.82 2.30 20.14
CA GLN A 667 -4.96 1.40 20.29
C GLN A 667 -4.94 0.63 21.60
N ASN A 668 -3.78 0.12 22.01
CA ASN A 668 -3.65 -0.55 23.31
C ASN A 668 -3.87 0.42 24.48
N ASP A 669 -3.41 1.67 24.40
CA ASP A 669 -3.66 2.67 25.44
C ASP A 669 -5.14 3.03 25.54
N LEU A 670 -5.83 3.17 24.41
CA LEU A 670 -7.29 3.35 24.38
C LEU A 670 -8.01 2.18 25.05
N PHE A 671 -7.62 0.94 24.74
CA PHE A 671 -8.22 -0.26 25.35
C PHE A 671 -8.04 -0.28 26.88
N VAL A 672 -6.86 0.11 27.39
CA VAL A 672 -6.62 0.21 28.84
C VAL A 672 -7.48 1.29 29.49
N VAL A 673 -7.63 2.45 28.83
CA VAL A 673 -8.50 3.54 29.32
C VAL A 673 -9.97 3.10 29.33
N GLU A 674 -10.45 2.44 28.28
CA GLU A 674 -11.82 1.90 28.21
C GLU A 674 -12.09 0.87 29.31
N ALA A 675 -11.14 -0.04 29.57
CA ALA A 675 -11.23 -0.98 30.68
C ALA A 675 -11.28 -0.26 32.05
N SER A 676 -10.46 0.77 32.25
CA SER A 676 -10.47 1.58 33.48
C SER A 676 -11.76 2.35 33.68
N ASN A 677 -12.32 2.92 32.60
CA ASN A 677 -13.60 3.62 32.65
C ASN A 677 -14.75 2.66 32.97
N THR A 678 -14.73 1.45 32.40
CA THR A 678 -15.72 0.41 32.69
C THR A 678 -15.67 0.00 34.16
N ALA A 679 -14.46 -0.25 34.70
CA ALA A 679 -14.27 -0.56 36.12
C ALA A 679 -14.71 0.59 37.05
N MET A 680 -14.48 1.85 36.64
CA MET A 680 -14.91 3.03 37.40
C MET A 680 -16.44 3.15 37.41
N ALA A 681 -17.10 2.91 36.28
CA ALA A 681 -18.56 2.92 36.17
C ALA A 681 -19.19 1.84 37.08
N GLU A 682 -18.64 0.62 37.08
CA GLU A 682 -19.07 -0.44 38.00
C GLU A 682 -18.84 -0.08 39.48
N GLY A 683 -17.71 0.55 39.80
CA GLY A 683 -17.41 1.05 41.14
C GLY A 683 -18.43 2.07 41.63
N LEU A 684 -18.70 3.10 40.82
CA LEU A 684 -19.70 4.12 41.11
C LEU A 684 -21.10 3.51 41.26
N GLN A 685 -21.45 2.53 40.43
CA GLN A 685 -22.74 1.84 40.53
C GLN A 685 -22.88 1.11 41.88
N LYS A 686 -21.84 0.38 42.31
CA LYS A 686 -21.82 -0.30 43.62
C LYS A 686 -21.85 0.66 44.79
N GLU A 687 -21.11 1.77 44.73
CA GLU A 687 -21.14 2.81 45.77
C GLU A 687 -22.52 3.47 45.87
N THR A 688 -23.15 3.76 44.73
CA THR A 688 -24.51 4.31 44.68
C THR A 688 -25.51 3.32 45.27
N GLU A 689 -25.41 2.04 44.92
CA GLU A 689 -26.25 0.98 45.48
C GLU A 689 -26.08 0.84 47.00
N HIS A 690 -24.84 0.91 47.49
CA HIS A 690 -24.54 0.90 48.91
C HIS A 690 -25.14 2.13 49.64
N MET A 691 -24.98 3.34 49.09
CA MET A 691 -25.57 4.55 49.66
C MET A 691 -27.10 4.46 49.73
N VAL A 692 -27.74 4.01 48.65
CA VAL A 692 -29.20 3.84 48.61
C VAL A 692 -29.66 2.82 49.66
N ASN A 693 -28.94 1.71 49.81
CA ASN A 693 -29.28 0.69 50.81
C ASN A 693 -29.08 1.22 52.24
N SER A 694 -27.99 1.96 52.51
CA SER A 694 -27.75 2.58 53.81
C SER A 694 -28.84 3.61 54.17
N LEU A 695 -29.24 4.45 53.21
CA LEU A 695 -30.34 5.41 53.40
C LEU A 695 -31.67 4.70 53.67
N LYS A 696 -31.97 3.62 52.94
CA LYS A 696 -33.17 2.80 53.20
C LYS A 696 -33.19 2.25 54.63
N GLU A 697 -32.04 1.79 55.12
CA GLU A 697 -31.91 1.22 56.45
C GLU A 697 -32.04 2.30 57.54
N GLN A 698 -31.43 3.47 57.35
CA GLN A 698 -31.61 4.62 58.24
C GLN A 698 -33.08 5.07 58.33
N ILE A 699 -33.74 5.22 57.18
CA ILE A 699 -35.16 5.58 57.13
C ILE A 699 -36.02 4.52 57.82
N ALA A 700 -35.72 3.23 57.63
CA ALA A 700 -36.45 2.15 58.28
C ALA A 700 -36.30 2.19 59.82
N VAL A 701 -35.12 2.52 60.33
CA VAL A 701 -34.88 2.69 61.76
C VAL A 701 -35.62 3.90 62.31
N GLU A 702 -35.59 5.04 61.62
CA GLU A 702 -36.33 6.24 62.03
C GLU A 702 -37.85 6.00 62.06
N LEU A 703 -38.37 5.29 61.05
CA LEU A 703 -39.80 4.94 61.00
C LEU A 703 -40.19 4.03 62.16
N ARG A 704 -39.41 2.98 62.46
CA ARG A 704 -39.67 2.11 63.62
C ARG A 704 -39.64 2.88 64.93
N LYS A 705 -38.67 3.78 65.11
CA LYS A 705 -38.59 4.60 66.31
C LYS A 705 -39.81 5.51 66.46
N LYS A 706 -40.28 6.13 65.37
CA LYS A 706 -41.51 6.93 65.38
C LYS A 706 -42.76 6.08 65.64
N GLU A 707 -42.83 4.86 65.12
CA GLU A 707 -43.89 3.90 65.40
C GLU A 707 -43.91 3.51 66.88
N GLU A 708 -42.75 3.23 67.48
CA GLU A 708 -42.61 2.96 68.92
C GLU A 708 -43.02 4.16 69.78
N GLU A 709 -42.54 5.37 69.47
CA GLU A 709 -42.92 6.60 70.16
C GLU A 709 -44.44 6.87 70.07
N HIS A 710 -45.07 6.58 68.93
CA HIS A 710 -46.52 6.68 68.78
C HIS A 710 -47.25 5.59 69.55
N SER A 711 -46.75 4.35 69.55
CA SER A 711 -47.33 3.25 70.32
C SER A 711 -47.27 3.52 71.82
N GLU A 712 -46.16 4.07 72.32
CA GLU A 712 -46.02 4.45 73.74
C GLU A 712 -46.97 5.58 74.12
N LYS A 713 -47.13 6.60 73.27
CA LYS A 713 -48.10 7.68 73.48
C LYS A 713 -49.53 7.15 73.52
N LEU A 714 -49.89 6.24 72.61
CA LEU A 714 -51.20 5.59 72.61
C LEU A 714 -51.41 4.77 73.88
N ALA A 715 -50.42 3.96 74.30
CA ALA A 715 -50.50 3.20 75.53
C ALA A 715 -50.65 4.09 76.79
N ALA A 716 -49.97 5.24 76.82
CA ALA A 716 -50.11 6.21 77.91
C ALA A 716 -51.51 6.86 77.95
N ILE A 717 -52.07 7.18 76.78
CA ILE A 717 -53.44 7.69 76.66
C ILE A 717 -54.45 6.62 77.10
N GLU A 718 -54.28 5.37 76.64
CA GLU A 718 -55.13 4.25 77.04
C GLU A 718 -55.09 4.00 78.55
N ALA A 719 -53.90 4.05 79.16
CA ALA A 719 -53.72 3.92 80.60
C ALA A 719 -54.39 5.08 81.37
N GLY A 720 -54.28 6.31 80.85
CA GLY A 720 -54.97 7.49 81.40
C GLY A 720 -56.50 7.33 81.37
N LEU A 721 -57.06 6.93 80.23
CA LEU A 721 -58.49 6.67 80.07
C LEU A 721 -58.98 5.52 80.96
N LEU A 722 -58.19 4.44 81.09
CA LEU A 722 -58.48 3.35 82.02
C LEU A 722 -58.52 3.82 83.47
N ASN A 723 -57.59 4.68 83.87
CA ASN A 723 -57.57 5.25 85.21
C ASN A 723 -58.78 6.17 85.44
N ASP A 724 -59.15 7.00 84.48
CA ASP A 724 -60.34 7.86 84.55
C ASP A 724 -61.62 7.05 84.66
N ILE A 725 -61.75 5.97 83.88
CA ILE A 725 -62.87 5.01 83.99
C ILE A 725 -62.91 4.39 85.39
N ASN A 726 -61.75 4.03 85.95
CA ASN A 726 -61.68 3.42 87.27
C ASN A 726 -62.08 4.42 88.38
N ILE A 727 -61.64 5.67 88.28
CA ILE A 727 -62.04 6.76 89.18
C ILE A 727 -63.55 6.99 89.09
N GLN A 728 -64.11 7.07 87.87
CA GLN A 728 -65.55 7.21 87.68
C GLN A 728 -66.32 6.03 88.27
N SER A 729 -65.86 4.80 88.04
CA SER A 729 -66.46 3.58 88.62
C SER A 729 -66.45 3.63 90.15
N THR A 730 -65.35 4.06 90.77
CA THR A 730 -65.28 4.22 92.23
C THR A 730 -66.20 5.32 92.75
N ASN A 731 -66.34 6.44 92.03
CA ASN A 731 -67.25 7.52 92.39
C ASN A 731 -68.71 7.07 92.26
N PHE A 732 -69.06 6.33 91.20
CA PHE A 732 -70.39 5.72 91.05
C PHE A 732 -70.71 4.74 92.18
N ALA A 733 -69.75 3.89 92.58
CA ALA A 733 -69.94 2.98 93.71
C ALA A 733 -70.16 3.74 95.03
N LEU A 734 -69.47 4.88 95.21
CA LEU A 734 -69.64 5.75 96.38
C LEU A 734 -71.00 6.44 96.39
N GLU A 735 -71.45 6.95 95.23
CA GLU A 735 -72.79 7.53 95.05
C GLU A 735 -73.89 6.49 95.28
N GLU A 736 -73.75 5.28 94.73
CA GLU A 736 -74.69 4.18 94.95
C GLU A 736 -74.79 3.83 96.45
N HIS A 737 -73.65 3.76 97.15
CA HIS A 737 -73.63 3.55 98.59
C HIS A 737 -74.32 4.68 99.36
N ASN A 738 -74.08 5.94 98.97
CA ASN A 738 -74.68 7.12 99.61
C ASN A 738 -76.20 7.16 99.41
N VAL A 739 -76.68 6.89 98.19
CA VAL A 739 -78.11 6.80 97.87
C VAL A 739 -78.77 5.67 98.67
N LYS A 740 -78.10 4.51 98.78
CA LYS A 740 -78.59 3.40 99.58
C LYS A 740 -78.70 3.74 101.07
N THR A 741 -77.70 4.42 101.63
CA THR A 741 -77.73 4.87 103.03
C THR A 741 -78.78 5.94 103.29
N GLU A 742 -79.00 6.88 102.37
CA GLU A 742 -80.12 7.83 102.45
C GLU A 742 -81.49 7.13 102.40
N TYR A 743 -81.64 6.13 101.53
CA TYR A 743 -82.87 5.36 101.43
C TYR A 743 -83.13 4.56 102.71
N GLU A 744 -82.11 3.92 103.28
CA GLU A 744 -82.21 3.20 104.56
C GLU A 744 -82.59 4.14 105.71
N LYS A 745 -82.02 5.36 105.77
CA LYS A 745 -82.45 6.38 106.75
C LYS A 745 -83.91 6.77 106.60
N LYS A 746 -84.38 7.01 105.36
CA LYS A 746 -85.80 7.34 105.09
C LYS A 746 -86.73 6.21 105.52
N VAL A 747 -86.37 4.96 105.27
CA VAL A 747 -87.14 3.79 105.71
C VAL A 747 -87.19 3.71 107.25
N GLU A 748 -86.07 3.98 107.93
CA GLU A 748 -86.00 3.96 109.39
C GLU A 748 -86.83 5.10 110.03
N GLU A 749 -86.80 6.31 109.46
CA GLU A 749 -87.66 7.42 109.87
C GLU A 749 -89.15 7.07 109.70
N GLN A 750 -89.51 6.43 108.59
CA GLN A 750 -90.88 5.98 108.33
C GLN A 750 -91.33 4.89 109.33
N ARG A 751 -90.44 3.95 109.69
CA ARG A 751 -90.70 2.96 110.74
C ARG A 751 -90.91 3.61 112.10
N LYS A 752 -90.09 4.61 112.47
CA LYS A 752 -90.27 5.35 113.73
C LYS A 752 -91.61 6.09 113.77
N TYR A 753 -92.00 6.72 112.67
CA TYR A 753 -93.31 7.36 112.53
C TYR A 753 -94.46 6.37 112.72
N GLN A 754 -94.42 5.22 112.02
CA GLN A 754 -95.43 4.16 112.16
C GLN A 754 -95.49 3.57 113.57
N THR A 755 -94.35 3.40 114.23
CA THR A 755 -94.29 2.91 115.61
C THR A 755 -94.91 3.91 116.59
N GLY A 756 -94.70 5.22 116.36
CA GLY A 756 -95.34 6.29 117.12
C GLY A 756 -96.86 6.35 116.91
N GLU A 757 -97.33 6.18 115.68
CA GLU A 757 -98.76 6.06 115.35
C GLU A 757 -99.40 4.84 116.04
N ILE A 758 -98.75 3.67 115.97
CA ILE A 758 -99.21 2.45 116.66
C ILE A 758 -99.30 2.69 118.18
N SER A 759 -98.32 3.38 118.78
CA SER A 759 -98.37 3.72 120.20
C SER A 759 -99.56 4.61 120.55
N LYS A 760 -99.81 5.66 119.76
CA LYS A 760 -100.98 6.54 119.97
C LYS A 760 -102.30 5.76 119.85
N LEU A 761 -102.41 4.87 118.86
CA LEU A 761 -103.59 4.03 118.67
C LEU A 761 -103.79 3.03 119.82
N ASN A 762 -102.70 2.50 120.38
CA ASN A 762 -102.75 1.65 121.56
C ASN A 762 -103.20 2.42 122.80
N ASP A 763 -102.69 3.64 123.01
CA ASP A 763 -103.09 4.49 124.13
C ASP A 763 -104.58 4.88 124.01
N GLU A 764 -105.05 5.13 122.79
CA GLU A 764 -106.46 5.43 122.50
C GLU A 764 -107.36 4.21 122.73
N CYS A 765 -106.92 3.01 122.32
CA CYS A 765 -107.57 1.75 122.66
C CYS A 765 -107.62 1.51 124.18
N MET A 766 -106.52 1.76 124.89
CA MET A 766 -106.47 1.61 126.34
C MET A 766 -107.39 2.62 127.05
N ASN A 767 -107.47 3.86 126.57
CA ASN A 767 -108.44 4.84 127.07
C ASN A 767 -109.89 4.37 126.84
N LEU A 768 -110.22 3.84 125.65
CA LEU A 768 -111.55 3.29 125.37
C LEU A 768 -111.89 2.08 126.26
N ILE A 769 -110.90 1.23 126.56
CA ILE A 769 -111.05 0.11 127.50
C ILE A 769 -111.33 0.63 128.92
N THR A 770 -110.59 1.66 129.36
CA THR A 770 -110.78 2.29 130.67
C THR A 770 -112.17 2.92 130.79
N ILE A 771 -112.61 3.71 129.80
CA ILE A 771 -113.96 4.29 129.75
C ILE A 771 -115.05 3.19 129.79
N ASN A 772 -114.84 2.07 129.11
CA ASN A 772 -115.76 0.94 129.16
C ASN A 772 -115.80 0.27 130.54
N SER A 773 -114.66 0.19 131.23
CA SER A 773 -114.60 -0.34 132.59
C SER A 773 -115.32 0.56 133.60
N GLU A 774 -115.15 1.88 133.50
CA GLU A 774 -115.83 2.87 134.33
C GLU A 774 -117.36 2.88 134.10
N LYS A 775 -117.80 2.74 132.84
CA LYS A 775 -119.23 2.62 132.52
C LYS A 775 -119.84 1.33 133.07
N LYS A 776 -119.09 0.21 133.03
CA LYS A 776 -119.53 -1.04 133.68
C LYS A 776 -119.67 -0.87 135.19
N GLU A 777 -118.76 -0.13 135.83
CA GLU A 777 -118.81 0.14 137.27
C GLU A 777 -119.97 1.08 137.64
N GLN A 778 -120.29 2.08 136.80
CA GLN A 778 -121.48 2.92 136.96
C GLN A 778 -122.79 2.12 136.85
N ILE A 779 -122.85 1.12 135.95
CA ILE A 779 -124.02 0.22 135.84
C ILE A 779 -124.19 -0.61 137.11
N VAL A 780 -123.09 -1.14 137.67
CA VAL A 780 -123.11 -1.89 138.94
C VAL A 780 -123.56 -1.00 140.11
N ASN A 781 -123.11 0.25 140.15
CA ASN A 781 -123.49 1.21 141.19
C ASN A 781 -124.95 1.72 141.07
N LEU A 782 -125.52 1.75 139.87
CA LEU A 782 -126.95 2.06 139.65
C LEU A 782 -127.86 0.87 140.00
N GLY A 783 -127.37 -0.38 139.88
CA GLY A 783 -128.10 -1.58 140.30
C GLY A 783 -128.25 -1.74 141.83
N ASN A 784 -127.43 -1.06 142.62
CA ASN A 784 -127.38 -1.16 144.09
C ASN A 784 -128.07 0.00 144.85
N ARG A 785 -128.82 0.89 144.17
CA ARG A 785 -129.59 1.98 144.81
C ARG A 785 -131.09 1.64 144.91
N GLN A 786 -131.61 1.62 146.15
CA GLN A 786 -133.01 1.35 146.48
C GLN A 786 -133.96 2.46 145.96
N CYS A 787 -134.95 2.07 145.15
CA CYS A 787 -135.96 2.95 144.57
C CYS A 787 -137.18 3.13 145.50
N SER A 788 -137.53 4.39 145.77
CA SER A 788 -138.59 4.82 146.70
C SER A 788 -140.04 4.62 146.19
N VAL A 789 -140.24 4.08 144.98
CA VAL A 789 -141.56 3.89 144.35
C VAL A 789 -141.95 2.40 144.23
N CYS A 790 -141.00 1.48 144.42
CA CYS A 790 -141.23 0.04 144.30
C CYS A 790 -142.28 -0.56 145.29
N PRO A 791 -142.49 -0.08 146.53
CA PRO A 791 -143.47 -0.69 147.46
C PRO A 791 -144.95 -0.46 147.11
N VAL A 792 -145.27 0.50 146.22
CA VAL A 792 -146.66 0.82 145.82
C VAL A 792 -147.08 0.01 144.60
N LEU A 793 -146.15 -0.25 143.67
CA LEU A 793 -146.37 -1.11 142.52
C LEU A 793 -146.52 -2.59 142.94
N GLU A 794 -145.77 -3.02 143.94
CA GLU A 794 -145.80 -4.40 144.46
C GLU A 794 -147.09 -4.74 145.23
N ARG A 795 -147.72 -3.75 145.90
CA ARG A 795 -149.07 -3.92 146.49
C ARG A 795 -150.16 -4.02 145.44
N SER A 796 -149.97 -3.36 144.29
CA SER A 796 -150.92 -3.38 143.18
C SER A 796 -150.85 -4.71 142.44
N ILE A 797 -149.64 -5.22 142.20
CA ILE A 797 -149.39 -6.53 141.57
C ILE A 797 -149.91 -7.68 142.45
N LYS A 798 -149.67 -7.65 143.77
CA LYS A 798 -150.21 -8.67 144.69
C LYS A 798 -151.74 -8.69 144.80
N LYS A 799 -152.42 -7.56 144.53
CA LYS A 799 -153.90 -7.49 144.49
C LYS A 799 -154.46 -8.14 143.22
N PHE A 800 -153.77 -7.96 142.09
CA PHE A 800 -154.12 -8.61 140.84
C PHE A 800 -153.79 -10.11 140.85
N GLU A 801 -152.66 -10.53 141.43
CA GLU A 801 -152.33 -11.95 141.61
C GLU A 801 -153.37 -12.68 142.48
N LYS A 802 -153.82 -12.07 143.58
CA LYS A 802 -154.84 -12.68 144.44
C LYS A 802 -156.19 -12.87 143.74
N GLN A 803 -156.60 -11.93 142.89
CA GLN A 803 -157.83 -12.06 142.09
C GLN A 803 -157.69 -13.07 140.96
N MET A 804 -156.49 -13.20 140.38
CA MET A 804 -156.26 -14.14 139.28
C MET A 804 -156.15 -15.59 139.78
N ILE A 805 -155.52 -15.81 140.94
CA ILE A 805 -155.46 -17.13 141.60
C ILE A 805 -156.86 -17.56 142.05
N GLN A 806 -157.69 -16.64 142.56
CA GLN A 806 -159.06 -16.94 142.97
C GLN A 806 -159.99 -17.28 141.78
N MET A 807 -159.75 -16.73 140.58
CA MET A 807 -160.47 -17.11 139.35
C MET A 807 -159.93 -18.40 138.70
N GLN A 808 -158.65 -18.74 138.91
CA GLN A 808 -158.05 -19.92 138.31
C GLN A 808 -158.30 -21.20 139.11
N GLU A 809 -158.49 -21.10 140.42
CA GLU A 809 -158.86 -22.23 141.28
C GLU A 809 -160.37 -22.56 141.23
N GLU A 810 -161.24 -21.63 140.80
CA GLU A 810 -162.68 -21.90 140.57
C GLU A 810 -163.00 -22.55 139.21
N VAL A 811 -162.03 -22.64 138.29
CA VAL A 811 -162.25 -23.15 136.91
C VAL A 811 -161.56 -24.49 136.63
N ARG A 812 -160.62 -24.95 137.47
CA ARG A 812 -159.91 -26.22 137.22
C ARG A 812 -159.61 -27.00 138.50
N GLU A 813 -160.53 -27.88 138.88
CA GLU A 813 -160.16 -29.14 139.55
C GLU A 813 -159.36 -29.99 138.56
N LEU A 814 -158.03 -30.12 138.75
CA LEU A 814 -157.20 -31.23 138.23
C LEU A 814 -155.73 -31.11 138.71
N THR A 815 -155.26 -32.15 139.40
CA THR A 815 -153.89 -32.41 139.87
C THR A 815 -153.00 -33.10 138.80
N LEU A 816 -151.66 -33.10 139.04
CA LEU A 816 -150.57 -33.99 138.51
C LEU A 816 -149.70 -33.42 137.33
N ASP A 817 -148.39 -33.67 137.18
CA ASP A 817 -147.31 -34.36 137.95
C ASP A 817 -145.91 -33.93 137.42
N ASP A 818 -144.83 -34.31 138.14
CA ASP A 818 -143.43 -33.84 138.06
C ASP A 818 -142.56 -34.22 136.82
N GLN A 819 -143.13 -34.72 135.71
CA GLN A 819 -142.32 -35.24 134.58
C GLN A 819 -141.75 -34.20 133.59
N ASN A 820 -142.21 -32.94 133.62
CA ASN A 820 -141.83 -31.95 132.59
C ASN A 820 -140.62 -31.05 132.93
N LYS A 821 -139.98 -31.21 134.10
CA LYS A 821 -138.82 -30.39 134.50
C LYS A 821 -137.49 -30.79 133.83
N THR A 822 -137.41 -31.96 133.17
CA THR A 822 -136.12 -32.53 132.73
C THR A 822 -135.79 -32.29 131.24
N GLU A 823 -136.76 -31.96 130.38
CA GLU A 823 -136.53 -31.89 128.93
C GLU A 823 -136.02 -30.54 128.40
N MET A 824 -136.22 -29.44 129.12
CA MET A 824 -135.88 -28.10 128.61
C MET A 824 -134.40 -27.70 128.76
N TYR A 825 -133.64 -28.40 129.61
CA TYR A 825 -132.24 -28.06 129.93
C TYR A 825 -131.23 -28.47 128.83
N ASN A 826 -131.60 -29.35 127.91
CA ASN A 826 -130.66 -29.95 126.94
C ASN A 826 -130.56 -29.22 125.58
N THR A 827 -131.41 -28.24 125.31
CA THR A 827 -131.60 -27.73 123.93
C THR A 827 -130.68 -26.56 123.53
N PHE A 828 -129.98 -25.90 124.48
CA PHE A 828 -129.30 -24.63 124.19
C PHE A 828 -127.75 -24.64 124.22
N HIS A 829 -127.08 -25.79 124.42
CA HIS A 829 -125.61 -25.85 124.58
C HIS A 829 -124.80 -26.60 123.49
N ARG A 830 -125.20 -26.57 122.20
CA ARG A 830 -124.37 -27.08 121.10
C ARG A 830 -124.17 -26.07 119.97
N GLY A 831 -123.03 -25.38 119.97
CA GLY A 831 -122.66 -24.44 118.91
C GLY A 831 -121.24 -23.88 119.06
N MET A 832 -120.25 -24.75 119.16
CA MET A 832 -118.82 -24.43 119.29
C MET A 832 -118.10 -24.54 117.92
N ARG A 833 -117.05 -23.70 117.72
CA ARG A 833 -115.85 -23.89 116.86
C ARG A 833 -115.94 -23.64 115.34
N LYS A 834 -115.13 -22.67 114.84
CA LYS A 834 -114.37 -22.73 113.55
C LYS A 834 -113.15 -21.79 113.61
N ALA A 835 -112.01 -22.27 113.11
CA ALA A 835 -110.70 -21.60 113.08
C ALA A 835 -110.38 -21.02 111.67
N LEU A 836 -109.45 -20.07 111.57
CA LEU A 836 -108.89 -19.52 110.32
C LEU A 836 -107.32 -19.53 110.36
N PRO A 837 -106.62 -19.55 109.20
CA PRO A 837 -105.32 -20.23 108.98
C PRO A 837 -104.06 -19.32 108.99
N PRO A 838 -102.82 -19.87 108.96
CA PRO A 838 -101.55 -19.12 109.03
C PRO A 838 -100.94 -18.81 107.64
N LEU A 839 -100.18 -17.72 107.51
CA LEU A 839 -99.37 -17.40 106.32
C LEU A 839 -97.87 -17.33 106.64
N THR A 840 -97.09 -17.66 105.61
CA THR A 840 -95.80 -18.35 105.57
C THR A 840 -94.55 -17.47 105.48
N LYS A 841 -93.43 -18.04 105.95
CA LYS A 841 -92.03 -17.60 105.72
C LYS A 841 -91.54 -18.00 104.31
N GLN A 842 -90.84 -17.09 103.62
CA GLN A 842 -89.77 -17.35 102.62
C GLN A 842 -88.97 -16.04 102.49
N ALA A 843 -87.69 -15.97 102.14
CA ALA A 843 -86.48 -16.78 102.32
C ALA A 843 -85.34 -15.81 101.96
N ILE A 844 -84.22 -15.91 102.67
CA ILE A 844 -83.01 -15.10 102.49
C ILE A 844 -82.17 -15.72 101.36
N THR A 845 -81.67 -14.87 100.45
CA THR A 845 -80.26 -14.80 100.02
C THR A 845 -79.97 -13.39 99.59
#